data_AF-R4Z5N0-F1
#
_entry.id   AF-R4Z5N0-F1
#
_cell.length_a   1.000
_cell.length_b   1.000
_cell.length_c   1.000
_cell.angle_alpha   90.00
_cell.angle_beta   90.00
_cell.angle_gamma   90.00
#
_symmetry.space_group_name_H-M   'P 1'
#
loop_
_entity.id
_entity.type
_entity.pdbx_description
1 polymer ?
#
loop_
_entity_poly.entity_id
_entity_poly.type
_entity_poly.pdbx_seq_one_letter_code
_entity_poly.pdbx_strand_id
1 'polypeptide(L)'
;MDHHVSRRRVLAATGATGAFAALRPMLVPTEPAGAQDTAAYPDSVASGDPRPDGSVIWTRVAPTSADGEVPLTWQVRPASGGAAVATGAVTAFAASNWCVSVRVDGLDPDRWYSFTFDGPSGLSPEGRLRTAPAPGSSPTHLRFAFGSCQQRSSPYVAMAAIEAENVDFFLHLGDYIYVSDDGTITLDDYRDVWQRFHSDPALTRLRSRVPLVAMWDDGEFYNGIDRTGDPARLAAAKRAFFEFQPVLPTDGVDQAYRAFSWGDLAHLPIIDVRSYRDPAVEATDNETPEGGVVMEPDRTTLGAPQKAWLKEQLSGSSAAWKLVGTGYNVLAVRLTDRDTPERRATEPDLVLNAGDYYPNEAFDDYQAERRELLQFLVDECVEDVVFVAGHTHVFLGGRLYPDYDDAASPLAAHEFVAGSLTADPPPEGVVKSLLGSDVSRAEATDILRTVEAAGLDINKHLDYINIVEQGYGLVDVTPDEVHVQFRVIDTFAEGSVATTAWEYRIARGTTPSACPAAGSGPDTADPEGMPDSPSSMPQSNGNGNGNGNGNGNGNGNGNGTATATATATATATATATATATLPAAVYRPPQPGAPPARPSPGRTAPRRRCLPALPAEARSAKQPLPRPTPPSARARGCRVGRGRVAGANAVRIAADLGGHRWRI
;
A
#
# COMPACT_ATOMS: atom_id res chain seq x y z
N MET A 1 46.15 1.44 -33.63
CA MET A 1 46.77 2.04 -34.83
C MET A 1 45.79 3.06 -35.36
N ASP A 2 46.33 4.26 -35.58
CA ASP A 2 45.66 5.55 -35.76
C ASP A 2 44.60 5.60 -36.85
N HIS A 3 43.55 6.39 -36.64
CA HIS A 3 43.03 7.21 -37.73
C HIS A 3 42.72 8.64 -37.30
N HIS A 4 43.51 9.53 -37.90
CA HIS A 4 43.41 10.97 -37.86
C HIS A 4 42.14 11.51 -38.54
N VAL A 5 41.71 12.63 -37.97
CA VAL A 5 40.71 13.62 -38.38
C VAL A 5 40.81 14.05 -39.85
N SER A 6 39.65 14.36 -40.45
CA SER A 6 39.54 15.34 -41.54
C SER A 6 38.32 16.26 -41.34
N ARG A 7 38.64 17.54 -41.06
CA ARG A 7 37.75 18.71 -41.05
C ARG A 7 37.49 19.15 -42.50
N ARG A 8 36.22 19.38 -42.89
CA ARG A 8 35.76 20.48 -43.79
C ARG A 8 34.28 20.31 -44.16
N ARG A 9 33.41 21.07 -43.50
CA ARG A 9 32.45 22.00 -44.14
C ARG A 9 31.91 22.93 -43.06
N VAL A 10 32.38 24.17 -43.15
CA VAL A 10 32.10 25.34 -42.32
C VAL A 10 31.53 26.39 -43.27
N LEU A 11 30.69 27.28 -42.73
CA LEU A 11 30.11 28.53 -43.28
C LEU A 11 28.88 28.37 -44.18
N ALA A 12 27.80 29.16 -44.07
CA ALA A 12 27.66 30.47 -43.44
C ALA A 12 26.19 30.80 -43.09
N ALA A 13 25.96 31.57 -42.03
CA ALA A 13 25.24 32.85 -42.10
C ALA A 13 25.40 33.61 -40.77
N THR A 14 25.69 34.90 -40.89
CA THR A 14 26.29 35.77 -39.87
C THR A 14 25.36 36.95 -39.56
N GLY A 15 25.41 37.48 -38.33
CA GLY A 15 24.97 38.82 -37.96
C GLY A 15 23.88 38.81 -36.87
N ALA A 16 23.94 39.54 -35.76
CA ALA A 16 24.77 40.67 -35.39
C ALA A 16 24.99 40.77 -33.86
N THR A 17 26.04 41.49 -33.53
CA THR A 17 26.62 41.87 -32.24
C THR A 17 25.66 42.41 -31.17
N GLY A 18 25.85 41.96 -29.93
CA GLY A 18 25.41 42.61 -28.70
C GLY A 18 26.28 42.15 -27.53
N ALA A 19 27.25 42.97 -27.13
CA ALA A 19 28.15 42.72 -26.02
C ALA A 19 27.42 42.87 -24.67
N PHE A 20 27.56 41.89 -23.77
CA PHE A 20 27.73 42.13 -22.32
C PHE A 20 28.36 40.88 -21.70
N ALA A 21 29.64 40.99 -21.37
CA ALA A 21 30.26 40.16 -20.36
C ALA A 21 29.60 40.53 -19.01
N ALA A 22 28.55 39.80 -18.65
CA ALA A 22 28.06 39.77 -17.27
C ALA A 22 28.68 38.54 -16.62
N LEU A 23 29.53 38.78 -15.62
CA LEU A 23 29.91 37.78 -14.64
C LEU A 23 28.62 37.08 -14.20
N ARG A 24 28.50 35.78 -14.48
CA ARG A 24 27.60 34.94 -13.70
C ARG A 24 28.15 34.98 -12.28
N PRO A 25 27.40 35.47 -11.27
CA PRO A 25 27.76 35.12 -9.91
C PRO A 25 27.72 33.59 -9.90
N MET A 26 28.85 32.96 -9.56
CA MET A 26 28.74 31.67 -8.91
C MET A 26 27.82 31.92 -7.73
N LEU A 27 26.58 31.44 -7.81
CA LEU A 27 25.79 31.18 -6.62
C LEU A 27 26.64 30.18 -5.84
N VAL A 28 27.47 30.70 -4.93
CA VAL A 28 27.83 29.95 -3.74
C VAL A 28 26.48 29.64 -3.11
N PRO A 29 26.13 28.35 -2.91
CA PRO A 29 24.96 28.02 -2.12
C PRO A 29 25.13 28.75 -0.80
N THR A 30 24.30 29.76 -0.54
CA THR A 30 24.13 30.26 0.82
C THR A 30 23.68 29.06 1.62
N GLU A 31 24.53 28.61 2.55
CA GLU A 31 24.13 27.59 3.52
C GLU A 31 22.78 27.98 4.13
N PRO A 32 21.86 27.03 4.30
CA PRO A 32 20.64 27.33 5.03
C PRO A 32 21.03 27.81 6.43
N ALA A 33 20.46 28.95 6.82
CA ALA A 33 20.58 29.46 8.17
C ALA A 33 20.03 28.41 9.15
N GLY A 34 20.89 27.99 10.09
CA GLY A 34 20.61 27.01 11.12
C GLY A 34 21.18 25.64 10.79
N ALA A 35 22.38 25.35 11.30
CA ALA A 35 22.85 23.97 11.39
C ALA A 35 21.77 23.17 12.13
N GLN A 36 21.15 22.21 11.44
CA GLN A 36 20.15 21.33 12.02
C GLN A 36 20.81 20.55 13.14
N ASP A 37 20.33 20.72 14.37
CA ASP A 37 20.85 19.94 15.50
C ASP A 37 20.23 18.54 15.47
N THR A 38 20.83 17.67 14.65
CA THR A 38 20.49 16.24 14.61
C THR A 38 20.72 15.54 15.94
N ALA A 39 21.49 16.13 16.86
CA ALA A 39 21.66 15.58 18.20
C ALA A 39 20.43 15.83 19.09
N ALA A 40 19.70 16.93 18.89
CA ALA A 40 18.49 17.26 19.65
C ALA A 40 17.26 16.47 19.19
N TYR A 41 17.15 16.20 17.88
CA TYR A 41 16.04 15.46 17.27
C TYR A 41 16.57 14.35 16.38
N PRO A 42 17.03 13.22 16.96
CA PRO A 42 17.80 12.18 16.26
C PRO A 42 17.06 11.48 15.12
N ASP A 43 15.73 11.47 15.14
CA ASP A 43 14.88 10.88 14.09
C ASP A 43 14.14 11.95 13.27
N SER A 44 14.55 13.22 13.43
CA SER A 44 13.91 14.38 12.83
C SER A 44 12.42 14.48 13.18
N VAL A 45 11.64 15.03 12.25
CA VAL A 45 10.21 15.24 12.35
C VAL A 45 9.49 14.54 11.20
N ALA A 46 8.23 14.18 11.43
CA ALA A 46 7.35 13.64 10.40
C ALA A 46 5.94 14.20 10.55
N SER A 47 5.15 14.15 9.49
CA SER A 47 3.71 14.33 9.57
C SER A 47 2.98 13.17 8.90
N GLY A 48 1.71 13.01 9.21
CA GLY A 48 0.92 11.92 8.66
C GLY A 48 -0.58 12.12 8.82
N ASP A 49 -1.33 11.16 8.27
CA ASP A 49 -2.79 11.10 8.33
C ASP A 49 -3.46 12.46 8.03
N PRO A 50 -3.32 12.98 6.79
CA PRO A 50 -3.95 14.24 6.38
C PRO A 50 -5.45 14.23 6.64
N ARG A 51 -5.98 15.31 7.23
CA ARG A 51 -7.40 15.52 7.47
C ARG A 51 -7.82 16.91 7.00
N PRO A 52 -9.13 17.14 6.77
CA PRO A 52 -9.61 18.43 6.32
C PRO A 52 -9.22 19.59 7.24
N ASP A 53 -9.21 19.36 8.54
CA ASP A 53 -8.95 20.38 9.55
C ASP A 53 -7.57 20.24 10.19
N GLY A 54 -6.69 19.38 9.67
CA GLY A 54 -5.49 19.03 10.43
C GLY A 54 -4.64 17.90 9.88
N SER A 55 -3.70 17.46 10.71
CA SER A 55 -2.78 16.33 10.44
C SER A 55 -2.15 15.89 11.77
N VAL A 56 -1.48 14.74 11.77
CA VAL A 56 -0.60 14.34 12.88
C VAL A 56 0.79 14.90 12.62
N ILE A 57 1.41 15.52 13.62
CA ILE A 57 2.85 15.83 13.63
C ILE A 57 3.56 14.96 14.64
N TRP A 58 4.79 14.57 14.31
CA TRP A 58 5.58 13.61 15.08
C TRP A 58 7.03 14.05 15.20
N THR A 59 7.66 13.72 16.33
CA THR A 59 9.13 13.75 16.48
C THR A 59 9.60 12.82 17.59
N ARG A 60 10.89 12.48 17.58
CA ARG A 60 11.61 11.96 18.74
C ARG A 60 12.66 12.98 19.19
N VAL A 61 12.58 13.40 20.44
CA VAL A 61 13.53 14.34 21.05
C VAL A 61 14.57 13.59 21.87
N ALA A 62 15.83 14.05 21.84
CA ALA A 62 16.87 13.50 22.68
C ALA A 62 16.62 13.82 24.16
N PRO A 63 16.80 12.84 25.07
CA PRO A 63 16.60 13.05 26.49
C PRO A 63 17.61 14.06 27.07
N THR A 64 17.13 14.97 27.91
CA THR A 64 17.99 15.87 28.70
C THR A 64 18.50 15.24 30.00
N SER A 65 17.89 14.13 30.42
CA SER A 65 18.30 13.25 31.51
C SER A 65 17.73 11.84 31.28
N ALA A 66 18.36 10.81 31.84
CA ALA A 66 18.06 9.41 31.53
C ALA A 66 16.60 8.98 31.79
N ASP A 67 15.92 9.58 32.77
CA ASP A 67 14.52 9.27 33.14
C ASP A 67 13.57 10.47 32.92
N GLY A 68 14.06 11.52 32.27
CA GLY A 68 13.43 12.84 32.29
C GLY A 68 12.25 12.98 31.34
N GLU A 69 11.22 13.70 31.81
CA GLU A 69 10.24 14.35 30.96
C GLU A 69 10.89 15.48 30.15
N VAL A 70 10.62 15.54 28.85
CA VAL A 70 11.10 16.63 27.98
C VAL A 70 9.89 17.45 27.53
N PRO A 71 9.62 18.62 28.12
CA PRO A 71 8.54 19.49 27.68
C PRO A 71 8.90 20.13 26.34
N LEU A 72 7.97 20.09 25.40
CA LEU A 72 8.08 20.66 24.07
C LEU A 72 6.93 21.63 23.84
N THR A 73 7.20 22.67 23.06
CA THR A 73 6.18 23.45 22.37
C THR A 73 6.22 23.13 20.89
N TRP A 74 5.10 23.28 20.20
CA TRP A 74 5.02 23.11 18.76
C TRP A 74 4.26 24.28 18.14
N GLN A 75 4.59 24.57 16.89
CA GLN A 75 3.92 25.59 16.10
C GLN A 75 3.71 25.10 14.66
N VAL A 76 2.62 25.54 14.05
CA VAL A 76 2.30 25.32 12.65
C VAL A 76 2.12 26.66 11.96
N ARG A 77 2.75 26.83 10.81
CA ARG A 77 2.75 28.06 9.99
C ARG A 77 2.31 27.73 8.56
N PRO A 78 1.68 28.67 7.83
CA PRO A 78 1.45 28.50 6.40
C PRO A 78 2.77 28.21 5.69
N ALA A 79 2.79 27.29 4.71
CA ALA A 79 4.02 26.97 3.98
C ALA A 79 4.59 28.17 3.19
N SER A 80 3.75 29.18 2.89
CA SER A 80 4.17 30.46 2.31
C SER A 80 4.94 31.37 3.28
N GLY A 81 5.10 30.95 4.54
CA GLY A 81 5.58 31.78 5.64
C GLY A 81 4.48 32.63 6.27
N GLY A 82 4.80 33.29 7.38
CA GLY A 82 3.88 34.11 8.16
C GLY A 82 3.85 33.74 9.64
N ALA A 83 2.86 34.27 10.36
CA ALA A 83 2.63 33.95 11.77
C ALA A 83 2.16 32.49 11.95
N ALA A 84 2.41 31.93 13.13
CA ALA A 84 1.85 30.63 13.49
C ALA A 84 0.32 30.71 13.55
N VAL A 85 -0.33 29.73 12.93
CA VAL A 85 -1.80 29.58 12.89
C VAL A 85 -2.30 28.60 13.95
N ALA A 86 -1.44 27.68 14.38
CA ALA A 86 -1.70 26.80 15.52
C ALA A 86 -0.41 26.65 16.34
N THR A 87 -0.57 26.57 17.66
CA THR A 87 0.52 26.29 18.59
C THR A 87 0.01 25.42 19.75
N GLY A 88 0.92 24.73 20.42
CA GLY A 88 0.60 23.99 21.62
C GLY A 88 1.83 23.50 22.36
N ALA A 89 1.59 22.70 23.39
CA ALA A 89 2.62 22.08 24.19
C ALA A 89 2.36 20.57 24.34
N VAL A 90 3.42 19.79 24.45
CA VAL A 90 3.39 18.35 24.67
C VAL A 90 4.61 17.95 25.49
N THR A 91 4.53 16.88 26.28
CA THR A 91 5.68 16.34 27.01
C THR A 91 6.06 15.00 26.41
N ALA A 92 7.34 14.84 26.07
CA ALA A 92 7.91 13.56 25.68
C ALA A 92 8.39 12.78 26.91
N PHE A 93 8.17 11.47 26.94
CA PHE A 93 8.47 10.62 28.10
C PHE A 93 9.41 9.48 27.73
N ALA A 94 10.25 9.06 28.68
CA ALA A 94 11.06 7.83 28.55
C ALA A 94 10.21 6.61 28.18
N ALA A 95 8.99 6.53 28.72
CA ALA A 95 8.06 5.45 28.44
C ALA A 95 7.68 5.34 26.96
N SER A 96 7.67 6.43 26.18
CA SER A 96 7.40 6.42 24.73
C SER A 96 8.68 6.56 23.91
N ASN A 97 9.84 6.22 24.48
CA ASN A 97 11.16 6.45 23.89
C ASN A 97 11.37 7.91 23.45
N TRP A 98 10.79 8.85 24.21
CA TRP A 98 10.75 10.28 23.90
C TRP A 98 10.17 10.64 22.52
N CYS A 99 9.41 9.72 21.93
CA CYS A 99 8.56 10.01 20.78
C CYS A 99 7.29 10.72 21.24
N VAL A 100 6.83 11.68 20.42
CA VAL A 100 5.54 12.37 20.58
C VAL A 100 4.80 12.39 19.25
N SER A 101 3.51 12.10 19.30
CA SER A 101 2.55 12.31 18.22
C SER A 101 1.51 13.31 18.70
N VAL A 102 1.28 14.36 17.93
CA VAL A 102 0.30 15.42 18.24
C VAL A 102 -0.72 15.49 17.12
N ARG A 103 -2.00 15.36 17.50
CA ARG A 103 -3.13 15.73 16.65
C ARG A 103 -3.22 17.26 16.57
N VAL A 104 -2.96 17.83 15.39
CA VAL A 104 -3.21 19.25 15.12
C VAL A 104 -4.56 19.36 14.45
N ASP A 105 -5.44 20.21 14.97
CA ASP A 105 -6.78 20.50 14.43
C ASP A 105 -6.92 22.02 14.15
N GLY A 106 -8.04 22.42 13.56
CA GLY A 106 -8.37 23.82 13.30
C GLY A 106 -7.55 24.50 12.19
N LEU A 107 -6.90 23.73 11.33
CA LEU A 107 -6.22 24.23 10.14
C LEU A 107 -7.21 24.38 8.98
N ASP A 108 -6.89 25.27 8.03
CA ASP A 108 -7.71 25.40 6.82
C ASP A 108 -7.54 24.16 5.94
N PRO A 109 -8.63 23.67 5.32
CA PRO A 109 -8.58 22.56 4.40
C PRO A 109 -7.84 22.92 3.12
N ASP A 110 -7.34 21.89 2.47
CA ASP A 110 -6.66 21.97 1.20
C ASP A 110 -5.41 22.90 1.20
N ARG A 111 -4.52 22.76 2.20
CA ARG A 111 -3.35 23.61 2.37
C ARG A 111 -2.08 22.87 2.78
N TRP A 112 -0.95 23.45 2.40
CA TRP A 112 0.38 23.09 2.90
C TRP A 112 0.79 23.99 4.06
N TYR A 113 1.37 23.38 5.08
CA TYR A 113 1.92 24.05 6.25
C TYR A 113 3.35 23.58 6.53
N SER A 114 4.11 24.38 7.28
CA SER A 114 5.32 23.95 7.96
C SER A 114 5.10 23.87 9.47
N PHE A 115 5.89 23.06 10.16
CA PHE A 115 5.82 22.92 11.61
C PHE A 115 7.21 22.70 12.22
N THR A 116 7.34 23.04 13.50
CA THR A 116 8.55 22.83 14.30
C THR A 116 8.16 22.45 15.72
N PHE A 117 9.01 21.66 16.38
CA PHE A 117 9.03 21.49 17.83
C PHE A 117 10.16 22.32 18.44
N ASP A 118 9.94 22.88 19.62
CA ASP A 118 10.94 23.61 20.39
C ASP A 118 10.97 23.09 21.83
N GLY A 119 12.16 22.83 22.35
CA GLY A 119 12.38 22.21 23.65
C GLY A 119 13.71 22.63 24.28
N PRO A 120 14.04 22.10 25.47
CA PRO A 120 15.27 22.44 26.16
C PRO A 120 16.55 22.11 25.37
N SER A 121 16.47 21.11 24.50
CA SER A 121 17.56 20.69 23.60
C SER A 121 17.65 21.54 22.32
N GLY A 122 16.73 22.49 22.11
CA GLY A 122 16.68 23.37 20.94
C GLY A 122 15.48 23.14 20.02
N LEU A 123 15.53 23.79 18.86
CA LEU A 123 14.50 23.74 17.83
C LEU A 123 14.71 22.53 16.90
N SER A 124 13.62 21.85 16.53
CA SER A 124 13.64 20.77 15.56
C SER A 124 13.96 21.29 14.15
N PRO A 125 14.37 20.40 13.23
CA PRO A 125 14.22 20.66 11.80
C PRO A 125 12.77 21.07 11.48
N GLU A 126 12.60 21.92 10.46
CA GLU A 126 11.28 22.26 9.95
C GLU A 126 10.70 21.07 9.17
N GLY A 127 9.51 20.64 9.57
CA GLY A 127 8.72 19.64 8.87
C GLY A 127 7.62 20.27 8.03
N ARG A 128 7.06 19.51 7.08
CA ARG A 128 5.89 19.88 6.29
C ARG A 128 4.70 18.98 6.61
N LEU A 129 3.50 19.55 6.55
CA LEU A 129 2.25 18.81 6.60
C LEU A 129 1.27 19.32 5.54
N ARG A 130 0.28 18.49 5.21
CA ARG A 130 -0.78 18.75 4.24
C ARG A 130 -2.14 18.47 4.90
N THR A 131 -3.08 19.40 4.80
CA THR A 131 -4.49 19.14 5.13
C THR A 131 -5.21 18.57 3.92
N ALA A 132 -6.16 17.67 4.13
CA ALA A 132 -7.03 17.19 3.05
C ALA A 132 -8.05 18.27 2.62
N PRO A 133 -8.70 18.16 1.46
CA PRO A 133 -9.84 19.00 1.09
C PRO A 133 -11.03 18.82 2.03
N ALA A 134 -11.88 19.86 2.13
CA ALA A 134 -13.06 19.84 2.96
C ALA A 134 -14.06 18.75 2.52
N PRO A 135 -14.81 18.11 3.44
CA PRO A 135 -15.94 17.26 3.07
C PRO A 135 -16.95 18.03 2.20
N GLY A 136 -17.49 17.41 1.14
CA GLY A 136 -18.42 18.07 0.21
C GLY A 136 -17.75 19.05 -0.76
N SER A 137 -16.42 19.18 -0.74
CA SER A 137 -15.68 19.91 -1.77
C SER A 137 -15.36 19.00 -2.95
N SER A 138 -15.21 19.60 -4.14
CA SER A 138 -14.92 18.85 -5.37
C SER A 138 -13.49 19.15 -5.86
N PRO A 139 -12.44 18.62 -5.19
CA PRO A 139 -11.07 18.82 -5.64
C PRO A 139 -10.88 18.17 -7.02
N THR A 140 -10.10 18.82 -7.87
CA THR A 140 -9.89 18.36 -9.25
C THR A 140 -8.74 17.37 -9.39
N HIS A 141 -7.93 17.19 -8.33
CA HIS A 141 -6.74 16.35 -8.37
C HIS A 141 -6.33 15.86 -6.97
N LEU A 142 -5.82 14.64 -6.93
CA LEU A 142 -5.06 14.07 -5.82
C LEU A 142 -3.84 13.36 -6.42
N ARG A 143 -2.64 13.62 -5.88
CA ARG A 143 -1.43 12.90 -6.27
C ARG A 143 -0.80 12.21 -5.08
N PHE A 144 -0.59 10.90 -5.14
CA PHE A 144 0.14 10.19 -4.10
C PHE A 144 1.09 9.14 -4.68
N ALA A 145 2.15 8.84 -3.94
CA ALA A 145 2.98 7.67 -4.20
C ALA A 145 2.59 6.55 -3.23
N PHE A 146 2.79 5.30 -3.63
CA PHE A 146 2.69 4.14 -2.74
C PHE A 146 3.88 3.20 -2.91
N GLY A 147 4.26 2.51 -1.84
CA GLY A 147 5.37 1.57 -1.82
C GLY A 147 5.49 0.84 -0.50
N SER A 148 6.38 -0.14 -0.45
CA SER A 148 6.66 -0.98 0.71
C SER A 148 8.10 -1.48 0.67
N CYS A 149 8.50 -2.26 1.68
CA CYS A 149 9.69 -3.09 1.61
C CYS A 149 10.98 -2.29 1.41
N GLN A 150 11.36 -1.51 2.43
CA GLN A 150 12.52 -0.62 2.40
C GLN A 150 13.70 -1.13 3.25
N GLN A 151 14.09 -2.39 3.08
CA GLN A 151 15.24 -2.98 3.80
C GLN A 151 16.55 -2.20 3.54
N ARG A 152 17.49 -2.25 4.49
CA ARG A 152 18.81 -1.58 4.36
C ARG A 152 19.82 -2.34 3.50
N SER A 153 19.37 -2.96 2.41
CA SER A 153 20.16 -3.75 1.46
C SER A 153 20.77 -2.90 0.33
N SER A 154 20.17 -1.76 0.01
CA SER A 154 20.64 -0.82 -1.02
C SER A 154 20.50 0.64 -0.55
N PRO A 155 21.14 1.59 -1.24
CA PRO A 155 20.87 3.02 -1.06
C PRO A 155 19.39 3.39 -1.19
N TYR A 156 18.94 4.34 -0.38
CA TYR A 156 17.55 4.83 -0.29
C TYR A 156 17.22 5.86 -1.39
N VAL A 157 17.65 5.61 -2.63
CA VAL A 157 17.45 6.54 -3.76
C VAL A 157 15.97 6.70 -4.13
N ALA A 158 15.14 5.70 -3.87
CA ALA A 158 13.70 5.77 -4.09
C ALA A 158 13.04 6.90 -3.26
N MET A 159 13.53 7.16 -2.04
CA MET A 159 12.99 8.18 -1.15
C MET A 159 13.20 9.58 -1.71
N ALA A 160 14.37 9.83 -2.29
CA ALA A 160 14.65 11.09 -2.99
C ALA A 160 13.78 11.25 -4.25
N ALA A 161 13.52 10.15 -4.96
CA ALA A 161 12.66 10.16 -6.13
C ALA A 161 11.20 10.46 -5.77
N ILE A 162 10.64 9.82 -4.73
CA ILE A 162 9.27 10.07 -4.24
C ILE A 162 9.10 11.53 -3.82
N GLU A 163 10.07 12.11 -3.10
CA GLU A 163 10.00 13.53 -2.72
C GLU A 163 9.92 14.45 -3.95
N ALA A 164 10.64 14.12 -5.02
CA ALA A 164 10.68 14.91 -6.26
C ALA A 164 9.36 14.84 -7.07
N GLU A 165 8.50 13.85 -6.81
CA GLU A 165 7.22 13.71 -7.52
C GLU A 165 6.15 14.73 -7.08
N ASN A 166 6.41 15.52 -6.03
CA ASN A 166 5.48 16.53 -5.47
C ASN A 166 4.11 15.93 -5.11
N VAL A 167 4.13 14.80 -4.41
CA VAL A 167 2.92 14.11 -3.92
C VAL A 167 2.27 14.86 -2.75
N ASP A 168 0.95 14.73 -2.61
CA ASP A 168 0.19 15.19 -1.43
C ASP A 168 0.53 14.38 -0.18
N PHE A 169 0.78 13.08 -0.35
CA PHE A 169 1.29 12.18 0.68
C PHE A 169 1.98 10.95 0.06
N PHE A 170 2.72 10.23 0.88
CA PHE A 170 3.26 8.92 0.58
C PHE A 170 2.52 7.85 1.39
N LEU A 171 1.96 6.85 0.71
CA LEU A 171 1.30 5.70 1.30
C LEU A 171 2.31 4.55 1.43
N HIS A 172 2.84 4.36 2.64
CA HIS A 172 3.75 3.24 2.92
C HIS A 172 2.94 2.06 3.44
N LEU A 173 2.96 0.95 2.69
CA LEU A 173 2.02 -0.16 2.86
C LEU A 173 2.51 -1.27 3.80
N GLY A 174 3.77 -1.20 4.22
CA GLY A 174 4.34 -2.11 5.22
C GLY A 174 5.77 -2.48 4.91
N ASP A 175 6.42 -3.23 5.79
CA ASP A 175 7.86 -3.50 5.75
C ASP A 175 8.68 -2.21 5.72
N TYR A 176 8.25 -1.26 6.55
CA TYR A 176 8.97 -0.04 6.83
C TYR A 176 10.27 -0.36 7.56
N ILE A 177 10.21 -1.33 8.46
CA ILE A 177 11.38 -1.94 9.10
C ILE A 177 11.44 -3.44 8.81
N TYR A 178 12.62 -4.02 9.02
CA TYR A 178 12.82 -5.46 9.03
C TYR A 178 13.52 -5.87 10.32
N VAL A 179 12.90 -6.80 11.03
CA VAL A 179 13.36 -7.28 12.32
C VAL A 179 14.04 -8.66 12.21
N SER A 180 14.73 -9.06 13.28
CA SER A 180 15.23 -10.44 13.38
C SER A 180 14.16 -11.32 13.99
N ASP A 181 13.77 -12.38 13.28
CA ASP A 181 12.71 -13.31 13.72
C ASP A 181 13.00 -13.94 15.08
N ASP A 182 14.26 -14.24 15.39
CA ASP A 182 14.70 -14.83 16.64
C ASP A 182 15.35 -13.84 17.63
N GLY A 183 15.70 -12.63 17.17
CA GLY A 183 16.46 -11.64 17.94
C GLY A 183 15.69 -10.37 18.32
N THR A 184 14.54 -10.08 17.71
CA THR A 184 13.75 -8.89 18.02
C THR A 184 12.44 -9.28 18.71
N ILE A 185 12.46 -9.31 20.05
CA ILE A 185 11.35 -9.87 20.85
C ILE A 185 10.74 -8.82 21.78
N THR A 186 11.58 -8.04 22.46
CA THR A 186 11.16 -7.04 23.44
C THR A 186 10.91 -5.69 22.78
N LEU A 187 10.17 -4.81 23.45
CA LEU A 187 9.90 -3.46 22.96
C LEU A 187 11.19 -2.67 22.67
N ASP A 188 12.22 -2.83 23.50
CA ASP A 188 13.50 -2.14 23.28
C ASP A 188 14.24 -2.68 22.05
N ASP A 189 14.15 -3.99 21.76
CA ASP A 189 14.69 -4.55 20.51
C ASP A 189 14.01 -3.92 19.28
N TYR A 190 12.68 -3.77 19.31
CA TYR A 190 11.95 -3.11 18.22
C TYR A 190 12.35 -1.63 18.09
N ARG A 191 12.44 -0.90 19.22
CA ARG A 191 12.87 0.51 19.23
C ARG A 191 14.25 0.71 18.62
N ASP A 192 15.17 -0.23 18.85
CA ASP A 192 16.50 -0.20 18.26
C ASP A 192 16.46 -0.40 16.74
N VAL A 193 15.59 -1.29 16.24
CA VAL A 193 15.38 -1.45 14.79
C VAL A 193 14.81 -0.17 14.19
N TRP A 194 13.75 0.40 14.77
CA TRP A 194 13.14 1.65 14.29
C TRP A 194 14.14 2.80 14.19
N GLN A 195 14.91 3.05 15.26
CA GLN A 195 15.94 4.09 15.27
C GLN A 195 17.01 3.83 14.21
N ARG A 196 17.37 2.56 13.98
CA ARG A 196 18.31 2.20 12.93
C ARG A 196 17.76 2.59 11.57
N PHE A 197 16.51 2.28 11.22
CA PHE A 197 15.96 2.67 9.92
C PHE A 197 15.87 4.19 9.76
N HIS A 198 15.39 4.90 10.78
CA HIS A 198 15.28 6.36 10.75
C HIS A 198 16.62 7.09 10.68
N SER A 199 17.72 6.47 11.10
CA SER A 199 19.06 7.07 10.94
C SER A 199 19.47 7.29 9.47
N ASP A 200 18.76 6.72 8.50
CA ASP A 200 19.04 6.98 7.09
C ASP A 200 18.71 8.43 6.67
N PRO A 201 19.68 9.20 6.13
CA PRO A 201 19.46 10.60 5.77
C PRO A 201 18.40 10.81 4.68
N ALA A 202 18.29 9.89 3.71
CA ALA A 202 17.32 10.02 2.63
C ALA A 202 15.90 9.77 3.14
N LEU A 203 15.74 8.77 4.02
CA LEU A 203 14.46 8.51 4.70
C LEU A 203 14.06 9.67 5.62
N THR A 204 15.00 10.16 6.42
CA THR A 204 14.81 11.33 7.29
C THR A 204 14.34 12.54 6.49
N ARG A 205 14.98 12.80 5.34
CA ARG A 205 14.62 13.91 4.46
C ARG A 205 13.20 13.75 3.92
N LEU A 206 12.85 12.59 3.38
CA LEU A 206 11.51 12.31 2.85
C LEU A 206 10.44 12.54 3.93
N ARG A 207 10.59 11.94 5.11
CA ARG A 207 9.62 12.05 6.23
C ARG A 207 9.39 13.49 6.69
N SER A 208 10.43 14.33 6.67
CA SER A 208 10.30 15.74 7.03
C SER A 208 9.57 16.58 5.97
N ARG A 209 9.47 16.10 4.73
CA ARG A 209 8.97 16.87 3.57
C ARG A 209 7.64 16.37 3.02
N VAL A 210 7.34 15.09 3.17
CA VAL A 210 6.17 14.41 2.61
C VAL A 210 5.36 13.77 3.74
N PRO A 211 4.06 14.11 3.87
CA PRO A 211 3.17 13.46 4.83
C PRO A 211 3.09 11.96 4.56
N LEU A 212 3.09 11.15 5.62
CA LEU A 212 3.05 9.70 5.55
C LEU A 212 1.67 9.17 5.93
N VAL A 213 1.08 8.35 5.08
CA VAL A 213 -0.01 7.44 5.46
C VAL A 213 0.61 6.06 5.61
N ALA A 214 0.79 5.59 6.84
CA ALA A 214 1.47 4.33 7.11
C ALA A 214 0.50 3.20 7.47
N MET A 215 0.79 2.01 6.95
CA MET A 215 0.26 0.72 7.39
C MET A 215 1.44 -0.22 7.63
N TRP A 216 1.31 -1.13 8.59
CA TRP A 216 2.29 -2.20 8.80
C TRP A 216 2.04 -3.36 7.84
N ASP A 217 3.06 -4.16 7.63
CA ASP A 217 2.96 -5.55 7.17
C ASP A 217 3.73 -6.47 8.14
N ASP A 218 4.30 -7.60 7.71
CA ASP A 218 4.94 -8.55 8.62
C ASP A 218 6.33 -8.12 9.09
N GLY A 219 7.08 -7.32 8.32
CA GLY A 219 8.39 -6.78 8.70
C GLY A 219 8.41 -5.96 9.98
N GLU A 220 7.27 -5.33 10.34
CA GLU A 220 7.07 -4.65 11.62
C GLU A 220 6.99 -5.60 12.83
N PHE A 221 6.77 -6.90 12.60
CA PHE A 221 6.57 -7.92 13.62
C PHE A 221 7.65 -9.00 13.57
N TYR A 222 7.64 -9.81 12.50
CA TYR A 222 8.56 -10.87 12.10
C TYR A 222 7.94 -11.61 10.91
N ASN A 223 8.76 -12.27 10.10
CA ASN A 223 8.32 -12.85 8.83
C ASN A 223 7.15 -13.83 9.00
N GLY A 224 6.08 -13.60 8.24
CA GLY A 224 4.90 -14.45 8.21
C GLY A 224 4.00 -14.39 9.45
N ILE A 225 4.04 -13.31 10.24
CA ILE A 225 3.16 -13.16 11.41
C ILE A 225 1.66 -13.37 11.10
N ASP A 226 0.95 -14.04 12.00
CA ASP A 226 -0.52 -14.18 11.98
C ASP A 226 -1.12 -13.95 13.39
N ARG A 227 -2.44 -14.10 13.53
CA ARG A 227 -3.15 -13.85 14.80
C ARG A 227 -2.74 -14.76 15.96
N THR A 228 -2.00 -15.83 15.72
CA THR A 228 -1.54 -16.83 16.71
C THR A 228 -0.15 -16.51 17.28
N GLY A 229 0.50 -15.45 16.81
CA GLY A 229 1.81 -15.02 17.31
C GLY A 229 1.84 -14.73 18.82
N ASP A 230 3.05 -14.73 19.40
CA ASP A 230 3.23 -14.47 20.83
C ASP A 230 2.63 -13.11 21.22
N PRO A 231 1.63 -13.06 22.14
CA PRO A 231 0.92 -11.82 22.44
C PRO A 231 1.80 -10.70 22.99
N ALA A 232 2.87 -11.03 23.73
CA ALA A 232 3.77 -10.02 24.29
C ALA A 232 4.65 -9.39 23.21
N ARG A 233 5.15 -10.20 22.28
CA ARG A 233 5.89 -9.72 21.11
C ARG A 233 5.01 -8.90 20.17
N LEU A 234 3.78 -9.35 19.89
CA LEU A 234 2.81 -8.60 19.10
C LEU A 234 2.50 -7.22 19.71
N ALA A 235 2.30 -7.16 21.02
CA ALA A 235 2.09 -5.90 21.73
C ALA A 235 3.33 -4.99 21.68
N ALA A 236 4.53 -5.55 21.77
CA ALA A 236 5.79 -4.80 21.64
C ALA A 236 5.94 -4.19 20.24
N ALA A 237 5.71 -4.98 19.19
CA ALA A 237 5.75 -4.54 17.79
C ALA A 237 4.74 -3.41 17.50
N LYS A 238 3.47 -3.61 17.85
CA LYS A 238 2.40 -2.60 17.65
C LYS A 238 2.71 -1.31 18.39
N ARG A 239 3.16 -1.41 19.64
CA ARG A 239 3.55 -0.24 20.41
C ARG A 239 4.71 0.50 19.76
N ALA A 240 5.74 -0.20 19.29
CA ALA A 240 6.85 0.43 18.59
C ALA A 240 6.39 1.13 17.30
N PHE A 241 5.49 0.52 16.53
CA PHE A 241 4.88 1.16 15.35
C PHE A 241 4.22 2.50 15.69
N PHE A 242 3.34 2.54 16.69
CA PHE A 242 2.68 3.78 17.11
C PHE A 242 3.62 4.79 17.79
N GLU A 243 4.75 4.35 18.35
CA GLU A 243 5.79 5.24 18.86
C GLU A 243 6.58 5.91 17.72
N PHE A 244 6.83 5.21 16.60
CA PHE A 244 7.75 5.67 15.55
C PHE A 244 7.07 6.14 14.25
N GLN A 245 5.77 5.95 14.10
CA GLN A 245 5.02 6.45 12.95
C GLN A 245 4.12 7.62 13.32
N PRO A 246 3.86 8.57 12.40
CA PRO A 246 2.92 9.66 12.60
C PRO A 246 1.45 9.18 12.49
N VAL A 247 1.13 8.07 13.15
CA VAL A 247 -0.19 7.43 13.19
C VAL A 247 -0.65 7.43 14.64
N LEU A 248 -1.88 7.85 14.88
CA LEU A 248 -2.48 7.79 16.21
C LEU A 248 -3.38 6.54 16.28
N PRO A 249 -3.31 5.74 17.35
CA PRO A 249 -4.23 4.63 17.54
C PRO A 249 -5.65 5.14 17.76
N THR A 250 -6.63 4.35 17.32
CA THR A 250 -8.04 4.69 17.48
C THR A 250 -8.54 4.17 18.83
N ASP A 251 -9.04 5.08 19.68
CA ASP A 251 -9.82 4.80 20.91
C ASP A 251 -9.28 3.70 21.85
N GLY A 252 -7.96 3.63 22.03
CA GLY A 252 -7.33 2.70 22.97
C GLY A 252 -7.30 1.24 22.52
N VAL A 253 -7.62 0.98 21.25
CA VAL A 253 -7.36 -0.28 20.57
C VAL A 253 -6.11 -0.07 19.70
N ASP A 254 -5.16 -1.01 19.74
CA ASP A 254 -3.99 -1.03 18.84
C ASP A 254 -4.40 -1.41 17.40
N GLN A 255 -5.32 -0.62 16.85
CA GLN A 255 -5.91 -0.75 15.52
C GLN A 255 -5.26 0.26 14.58
N ALA A 256 -4.66 -0.23 13.49
CA ALA A 256 -4.10 0.63 12.45
C ALA A 256 -5.05 0.91 11.29
N TYR A 257 -5.97 -0.02 10.96
CA TYR A 257 -6.90 0.18 9.84
C TYR A 257 -7.81 1.39 10.10
N ARG A 258 -7.96 2.23 9.09
CA ARG A 258 -8.64 3.54 9.15
C ARG A 258 -8.95 4.05 7.75
N ALA A 259 -9.78 5.08 7.63
CA ALA A 259 -10.14 5.65 6.33
C ALA A 259 -9.94 7.17 6.31
N PHE A 260 -9.65 7.69 5.12
CA PHE A 260 -9.52 9.13 4.85
C PHE A 260 -10.44 9.54 3.71
N SER A 261 -10.79 10.82 3.66
CA SER A 261 -11.55 11.39 2.54
C SER A 261 -10.79 12.58 1.97
N TRP A 262 -10.82 12.69 0.65
CA TRP A 262 -10.18 13.77 -0.11
C TRP A 262 -11.26 14.57 -0.84
N GLY A 263 -12.06 15.32 -0.07
CA GLY A 263 -13.33 15.86 -0.54
C GLY A 263 -14.23 14.77 -1.10
N ASP A 264 -14.94 15.07 -2.19
CA ASP A 264 -15.79 14.12 -2.91
C ASP A 264 -15.02 13.38 -4.03
N LEU A 265 -13.71 13.59 -4.16
CA LEU A 265 -12.88 12.97 -5.19
C LEU A 265 -12.51 11.52 -4.83
N ALA A 266 -12.00 11.31 -3.62
CA ALA A 266 -11.50 9.99 -3.23
C ALA A 266 -11.83 9.66 -1.77
N HIS A 267 -12.19 8.40 -1.56
CA HIS A 267 -12.28 7.77 -0.24
C HIS A 267 -11.20 6.71 -0.13
N LEU A 268 -10.42 6.72 0.95
CA LEU A 268 -9.20 5.92 1.07
C LEU A 268 -9.22 5.03 2.32
N PRO A 269 -9.88 3.86 2.29
CA PRO A 269 -9.75 2.86 3.34
C PRO A 269 -8.36 2.21 3.29
N ILE A 270 -7.65 2.19 4.42
CA ILE A 270 -6.37 1.49 4.57
C ILE A 270 -6.60 0.31 5.52
N ILE A 271 -6.29 -0.91 5.06
CA ILE A 271 -6.63 -2.16 5.74
C ILE A 271 -5.40 -2.83 6.39
N ASP A 272 -5.64 -3.50 7.52
CA ASP A 272 -4.67 -4.35 8.23
C ASP A 272 -4.88 -5.80 7.81
N VAL A 273 -3.83 -6.43 7.27
CA VAL A 273 -3.90 -7.78 6.72
C VAL A 273 -3.08 -8.80 7.52
N ARG A 274 -2.58 -8.41 8.70
CA ARG A 274 -1.74 -9.26 9.58
C ARG A 274 -2.37 -9.53 10.93
N SER A 275 -3.06 -8.55 11.53
CA SER A 275 -3.55 -8.70 12.91
C SER A 275 -4.62 -9.77 13.10
N TYR A 276 -5.41 -10.07 12.07
CA TYR A 276 -6.62 -10.90 12.17
C TYR A 276 -6.55 -12.17 11.34
N ARG A 277 -5.50 -12.32 10.53
CA ARG A 277 -5.41 -13.43 9.58
C ARG A 277 -5.22 -14.77 10.28
N ASP A 278 -5.82 -15.81 9.71
CA ASP A 278 -5.45 -17.19 10.03
C ASP A 278 -4.00 -17.48 9.61
N PRO A 279 -3.40 -18.59 10.06
CA PRO A 279 -2.08 -18.97 9.58
C PRO A 279 -2.03 -19.12 8.05
N ALA A 280 -0.91 -18.72 7.46
CA ALA A 280 -0.62 -18.93 6.05
C ALA A 280 -0.69 -20.42 5.68
N VAL A 281 -1.01 -20.72 4.43
CA VAL A 281 -1.09 -22.10 3.96
C VAL A 281 0.30 -22.56 3.51
N GLU A 282 0.73 -23.75 3.95
CA GLU A 282 2.03 -24.29 3.57
C GLU A 282 2.08 -24.52 2.05
N ALA A 283 3.23 -24.27 1.41
CA ALA A 283 3.37 -24.36 -0.05
C ALA A 283 3.02 -25.76 -0.62
N THR A 284 3.20 -26.84 0.15
CA THR A 284 2.77 -28.19 -0.24
C THR A 284 1.26 -28.39 -0.18
N ASP A 285 0.58 -27.57 0.63
CA ASP A 285 -0.87 -27.59 0.82
C ASP A 285 -1.55 -26.54 -0.08
N ASN A 286 -0.75 -25.66 -0.71
CA ASN A 286 -1.13 -24.81 -1.85
C ASN A 286 -1.19 -25.60 -3.17
N GLU A 287 -0.70 -26.84 -3.20
CA GLU A 287 -1.01 -27.79 -4.27
C GLU A 287 -2.47 -28.19 -4.11
N THR A 288 -3.39 -27.52 -4.82
CA THR A 288 -4.80 -27.93 -4.76
C THR A 288 -5.06 -29.05 -5.78
N PRO A 289 -5.31 -30.30 -5.32
CA PRO A 289 -6.39 -31.10 -5.90
C PRO A 289 -7.58 -31.15 -4.94
N GLU A 290 -8.80 -30.95 -5.48
CA GLU A 290 -10.12 -31.01 -4.80
C GLU A 290 -10.22 -30.43 -3.38
N GLY A 291 -10.63 -29.16 -3.27
CA GLY A 291 -11.09 -28.53 -2.02
C GLY A 291 -9.98 -28.01 -1.09
N GLY A 292 -8.92 -27.43 -1.65
CA GLY A 292 -7.77 -26.95 -0.88
C GLY A 292 -8.12 -25.89 0.17
N VAL A 293 -7.33 -25.85 1.24
CA VAL A 293 -7.50 -25.01 2.44
C VAL A 293 -7.70 -23.52 2.09
N VAL A 294 -7.14 -23.04 0.98
CA VAL A 294 -7.30 -21.65 0.51
C VAL A 294 -8.74 -21.27 0.14
N MET A 295 -9.59 -22.25 -0.17
CA MET A 295 -11.01 -22.08 -0.53
C MET A 295 -11.96 -22.32 0.64
N GLU A 296 -11.45 -22.60 1.83
CA GLU A 296 -12.29 -22.80 3.02
C GLU A 296 -13.02 -21.49 3.38
N PRO A 297 -14.36 -21.51 3.50
CA PRO A 297 -15.16 -20.30 3.67
C PRO A 297 -14.93 -19.57 4.99
N ASP A 298 -14.43 -20.28 6.01
CA ASP A 298 -14.18 -19.73 7.34
C ASP A 298 -12.78 -19.14 7.48
N ARG A 299 -11.89 -19.33 6.49
CA ARG A 299 -10.54 -18.74 6.53
C ARG A 299 -10.57 -17.27 6.17
N THR A 300 -9.86 -16.47 6.96
CA THR A 300 -9.91 -15.01 6.88
C THR A 300 -8.53 -14.38 7.00
N THR A 301 -8.33 -13.28 6.28
CA THR A 301 -7.23 -12.34 6.47
C THR A 301 -7.67 -11.11 7.27
N LEU A 302 -8.86 -10.57 6.98
CA LEU A 302 -9.33 -9.33 7.59
C LEU A 302 -9.96 -9.54 8.97
N GLY A 303 -10.46 -10.75 9.24
CA GLY A 303 -11.39 -10.99 10.34
C GLY A 303 -12.75 -10.35 10.12
N ALA A 304 -13.77 -10.88 10.80
CA ALA A 304 -15.15 -10.42 10.62
C ALA A 304 -15.37 -8.91 10.87
N PRO A 305 -14.82 -8.29 11.94
CA PRO A 305 -15.05 -6.87 12.21
C PRO A 305 -14.51 -5.95 11.12
N GLN A 306 -13.26 -6.16 10.69
CA GLN A 306 -12.65 -5.30 9.67
C GLN A 306 -13.23 -5.55 8.28
N LYS A 307 -13.59 -6.81 7.94
CA LYS A 307 -14.29 -7.10 6.68
C LYS A 307 -15.63 -6.37 6.61
N ALA A 308 -16.43 -6.40 7.69
CA ALA A 308 -17.69 -5.67 7.76
C ALA A 308 -17.47 -4.15 7.64
N TRP A 309 -16.48 -3.63 8.38
CA TRP A 309 -16.08 -2.22 8.30
C TRP A 309 -15.68 -1.81 6.88
N LEU A 310 -14.86 -2.61 6.19
CA LEU A 310 -14.42 -2.31 4.82
C LEU A 310 -15.60 -2.26 3.86
N LYS A 311 -16.53 -3.24 3.94
CA LYS A 311 -17.75 -3.25 3.13
C LYS A 311 -18.59 -2.00 3.38
N GLU A 312 -18.72 -1.56 4.63
CA GLU A 312 -19.42 -0.31 4.98
C GLU A 312 -18.70 0.93 4.43
N GLN A 313 -17.36 1.02 4.55
CA GLN A 313 -16.59 2.13 3.99
C GLN A 313 -16.75 2.25 2.48
N LEU A 314 -16.80 1.12 1.78
CA LEU A 314 -16.88 1.07 0.32
C LEU A 314 -18.29 1.40 -0.18
N SER A 315 -19.32 0.74 0.36
CA SER A 315 -20.72 0.96 -0.05
C SER A 315 -21.30 2.28 0.46
N GLY A 316 -20.83 2.79 1.60
CA GLY A 316 -21.30 4.05 2.18
C GLY A 316 -20.71 5.31 1.55
N SER A 317 -19.70 5.18 0.68
CA SER A 317 -19.00 6.32 0.10
C SER A 317 -19.56 6.74 -1.26
N SER A 318 -19.87 8.03 -1.40
CA SER A 318 -20.26 8.66 -2.66
C SER A 318 -19.10 9.35 -3.39
N ALA A 319 -17.87 9.21 -2.88
CA ALA A 319 -16.69 9.74 -3.56
C ALA A 319 -16.54 9.12 -4.96
N ALA A 320 -15.98 9.91 -5.89
CA ALA A 320 -15.75 9.48 -7.27
C ALA A 320 -14.89 8.22 -7.35
N TRP A 321 -13.92 8.05 -6.44
CA TRP A 321 -13.04 6.89 -6.37
C TRP A 321 -12.96 6.31 -4.95
N LYS A 322 -12.88 4.98 -4.85
CA LYS A 322 -12.53 4.30 -3.59
C LYS A 322 -11.16 3.65 -3.76
N LEU A 323 -10.16 4.16 -3.05
CA LEU A 323 -8.75 3.79 -3.18
C LEU A 323 -8.31 3.01 -1.94
N VAL A 324 -8.29 1.68 -2.03
CA VAL A 324 -8.00 0.79 -0.90
C VAL A 324 -6.49 0.54 -0.81
N GLY A 325 -5.88 0.91 0.32
CA GLY A 325 -4.49 0.56 0.63
C GLY A 325 -4.39 -0.73 1.43
N THR A 326 -3.56 -1.68 0.99
CA THR A 326 -3.38 -3.00 1.63
C THR A 326 -1.90 -3.38 1.70
N GLY A 327 -1.49 -4.12 2.73
CA GLY A 327 -0.09 -4.56 2.89
C GLY A 327 0.37 -5.47 1.75
N TYR A 328 -0.45 -6.45 1.39
CA TYR A 328 -0.21 -7.38 0.30
C TYR A 328 -1.34 -7.44 -0.72
N ASN A 329 -1.07 -8.09 -1.85
CA ASN A 329 -1.92 -8.17 -3.04
C ASN A 329 -3.22 -8.94 -2.83
N VAL A 330 -4.28 -8.46 -3.50
CA VAL A 330 -5.57 -9.13 -3.71
C VAL A 330 -5.55 -9.95 -5.01
N LEU A 331 -4.77 -9.53 -6.01
CA LEU A 331 -4.54 -10.19 -7.27
C LEU A 331 -3.99 -11.57 -7.01
N ALA A 332 -4.66 -12.57 -7.57
CA ALA A 332 -4.18 -13.92 -7.45
C ALA A 332 -2.98 -14.16 -8.37
N VAL A 333 -1.94 -14.87 -7.92
CA VAL A 333 -0.78 -15.18 -8.75
C VAL A 333 -0.53 -16.69 -8.77
N ARG A 334 -0.83 -17.33 -9.90
CA ARG A 334 -0.57 -18.77 -10.11
C ARG A 334 0.76 -19.02 -10.81
N LEU A 335 1.49 -20.01 -10.32
CA LEU A 335 2.64 -20.64 -10.98
C LEU A 335 2.20 -21.74 -11.96
N THR A 336 1.06 -22.38 -11.69
CA THR A 336 0.43 -23.37 -12.57
C THR A 336 -1.08 -23.16 -12.57
N ASP A 337 -1.68 -23.03 -13.75
CA ASP A 337 -3.13 -23.09 -13.91
C ASP A 337 -3.57 -24.56 -14.02
N ARG A 338 -4.46 -24.98 -13.12
CA ARG A 338 -5.05 -26.33 -13.08
C ARG A 338 -6.55 -26.30 -13.38
N ASP A 339 -7.12 -25.14 -13.70
CA ASP A 339 -8.54 -24.93 -13.96
C ASP A 339 -8.81 -24.47 -15.40
N THR A 340 -8.24 -25.20 -16.36
CA THR A 340 -8.38 -24.82 -17.78
C THR A 340 -9.73 -25.28 -18.35
N PRO A 341 -10.24 -24.61 -19.41
CA PRO A 341 -11.43 -25.06 -20.13
C PRO A 341 -11.35 -26.52 -20.60
N GLU A 342 -10.18 -26.98 -21.04
CA GLU A 342 -9.96 -28.35 -21.48
C GLU A 342 -10.12 -29.35 -20.34
N ARG A 343 -9.61 -29.01 -19.14
CA ARG A 343 -9.78 -29.87 -17.96
C ARG A 343 -11.22 -29.86 -17.46
N ARG A 344 -11.89 -28.69 -17.41
CA ARG A 344 -13.31 -28.59 -17.04
C ARG A 344 -14.23 -29.41 -17.96
N ALA A 345 -13.87 -29.54 -19.24
CA ALA A 345 -14.61 -30.38 -20.18
C ALA A 345 -14.58 -31.89 -19.82
N THR A 346 -13.54 -32.34 -19.11
CA THR A 346 -13.39 -33.74 -18.68
C THR A 346 -13.63 -33.97 -17.19
N GLU A 347 -13.49 -32.93 -16.38
CA GLU A 347 -13.59 -32.90 -14.92
C GLU A 347 -14.52 -31.74 -14.52
N PRO A 348 -15.86 -31.89 -14.64
CA PRO A 348 -16.80 -30.77 -14.44
C PRO A 348 -16.83 -30.26 -12.99
N ASP A 349 -16.44 -31.10 -12.03
CA ASP A 349 -16.42 -30.78 -10.60
C ASP A 349 -15.07 -30.19 -10.13
N LEU A 350 -14.23 -29.70 -11.07
CA LEU A 350 -12.99 -29.01 -10.72
C LEU A 350 -13.26 -27.82 -9.81
N VAL A 351 -12.43 -27.75 -8.76
CA VAL A 351 -12.36 -26.62 -7.84
C VAL A 351 -12.18 -25.34 -8.63
N LEU A 352 -12.98 -24.34 -8.30
CA LEU A 352 -12.89 -23.03 -8.91
C LEU A 352 -11.51 -22.42 -8.67
N ASN A 353 -10.88 -21.97 -9.74
CA ASN A 353 -9.54 -21.40 -9.72
C ASN A 353 -8.48 -22.37 -9.17
N ALA A 354 -8.61 -23.67 -9.43
CA ALA A 354 -7.57 -24.64 -9.10
C ALA A 354 -6.21 -24.24 -9.71
N GLY A 355 -5.15 -24.36 -8.93
CA GLY A 355 -3.80 -23.98 -9.35
C GLY A 355 -2.78 -24.17 -8.26
N ASP A 356 -1.52 -23.98 -8.64
CA ASP A 356 -0.41 -23.80 -7.70
C ASP A 356 -0.15 -22.30 -7.59
N TYR A 357 -0.30 -21.75 -6.38
CA TYR A 357 -0.16 -20.33 -6.14
C TYR A 357 1.27 -19.96 -5.77
N TYR A 358 1.67 -18.74 -6.13
CA TYR A 358 2.92 -18.16 -5.67
C TYR A 358 2.84 -18.03 -4.14
N PRO A 359 3.76 -18.65 -3.36
CA PRO A 359 3.67 -18.66 -1.91
C PRO A 359 4.12 -17.31 -1.33
N ASN A 360 3.23 -16.33 -1.42
CA ASN A 360 3.42 -14.96 -0.93
C ASN A 360 2.62 -14.70 0.36
N GLU A 361 1.87 -15.67 0.88
CA GLU A 361 1.01 -15.51 2.07
C GLU A 361 -0.04 -14.37 1.98
N ALA A 362 -0.36 -13.93 0.76
CA ALA A 362 -1.30 -12.85 0.50
C ALA A 362 -2.75 -13.38 0.43
N PHE A 363 -3.67 -12.66 -0.24
CA PHE A 363 -5.04 -13.14 -0.48
C PHE A 363 -5.09 -14.45 -1.29
N ASP A 364 -3.96 -14.86 -1.91
CA ASP A 364 -3.79 -16.17 -2.52
C ASP A 364 -4.10 -17.32 -1.55
N ASP A 365 -3.78 -17.12 -0.26
CA ASP A 365 -4.12 -18.08 0.77
C ASP A 365 -5.60 -17.95 1.18
N TYR A 366 -6.31 -16.86 0.91
CA TYR A 366 -7.66 -16.58 1.44
C TYR A 366 -8.69 -16.38 0.31
N GLN A 367 -8.69 -17.26 -0.69
CA GLN A 367 -9.49 -17.14 -1.92
C GLN A 367 -11.00 -17.02 -1.67
N ALA A 368 -11.53 -17.69 -0.64
CA ALA A 368 -12.95 -17.56 -0.30
C ALA A 368 -13.30 -16.14 0.15
N GLU A 369 -12.52 -15.53 1.05
CA GLU A 369 -12.72 -14.16 1.50
C GLU A 369 -12.42 -13.14 0.38
N ARG A 370 -11.41 -13.40 -0.45
CA ARG A 370 -11.12 -12.62 -1.67
C ARG A 370 -12.36 -12.56 -2.57
N ARG A 371 -12.93 -13.72 -2.91
CA ARG A 371 -14.12 -13.80 -3.75
C ARG A 371 -15.32 -13.14 -3.09
N GLU A 372 -15.54 -13.34 -1.80
CA GLU A 372 -16.62 -12.70 -1.06
C GLU A 372 -16.53 -11.17 -1.12
N LEU A 373 -15.33 -10.60 -1.02
CA LEU A 373 -15.11 -9.17 -1.13
C LEU A 373 -15.38 -8.66 -2.55
N LEU A 374 -14.84 -9.33 -3.58
CA LEU A 374 -15.02 -8.90 -4.97
C LEU A 374 -16.47 -9.08 -5.44
N GLN A 375 -17.13 -10.16 -5.04
CA GLN A 375 -18.54 -10.40 -5.35
C GLN A 375 -19.43 -9.34 -4.68
N PHE A 376 -19.11 -8.93 -3.46
CA PHE A 376 -19.82 -7.82 -2.80
C PHE A 376 -19.73 -6.51 -3.61
N LEU A 377 -18.58 -6.18 -4.21
CA LEU A 377 -18.46 -4.98 -5.04
C LEU A 377 -19.42 -5.03 -6.23
N VAL A 378 -19.54 -6.21 -6.85
CA VAL A 378 -20.43 -6.46 -7.99
C VAL A 378 -21.90 -6.40 -7.56
N ASP A 379 -22.27 -7.13 -6.51
CA ASP A 379 -23.66 -7.29 -6.07
C ASP A 379 -24.25 -5.97 -5.57
N GLU A 380 -23.46 -5.16 -4.87
CA GLU A 380 -23.88 -3.87 -4.33
C GLU A 380 -23.59 -2.69 -5.28
N CYS A 381 -23.09 -2.97 -6.49
CA CYS A 381 -22.66 -1.96 -7.46
C CYS A 381 -21.77 -0.87 -6.84
N VAL A 382 -20.75 -1.29 -6.10
CA VAL A 382 -19.76 -0.37 -5.53
C VAL A 382 -18.82 0.11 -6.62
N GLU A 383 -19.09 1.31 -7.13
CA GLU A 383 -18.39 1.87 -8.28
C GLU A 383 -16.96 2.32 -7.98
N ASP A 384 -16.09 2.14 -8.98
CA ASP A 384 -14.77 2.77 -9.12
C ASP A 384 -13.80 2.49 -7.95
N VAL A 385 -13.60 1.21 -7.67
CA VAL A 385 -12.70 0.71 -6.64
C VAL A 385 -11.33 0.35 -7.24
N VAL A 386 -10.26 0.86 -6.62
CA VAL A 386 -8.86 0.59 -6.96
C VAL A 386 -8.09 0.18 -5.70
N PHE A 387 -7.40 -0.94 -5.76
CA PHE A 387 -6.50 -1.40 -4.71
C PHE A 387 -5.04 -1.01 -5.02
N VAL A 388 -4.30 -0.64 -3.99
CA VAL A 388 -2.84 -0.47 -4.05
C VAL A 388 -2.16 -1.28 -2.95
N ALA A 389 -1.11 -2.02 -3.32
CA ALA A 389 -0.51 -3.03 -2.46
C ALA A 389 1.04 -3.04 -2.50
N GLY A 390 1.65 -3.80 -1.58
CA GLY A 390 3.10 -4.06 -1.48
C GLY A 390 3.44 -5.54 -1.28
N HIS A 391 4.33 -5.83 -0.30
CA HIS A 391 4.75 -7.15 0.19
C HIS A 391 5.57 -8.04 -0.76
N THR A 392 5.08 -8.28 -1.98
CA THR A 392 5.65 -9.31 -2.86
C THR A 392 7.00 -8.96 -3.46
N HIS A 393 7.45 -7.71 -3.28
CA HIS A 393 8.61 -7.13 -3.97
C HIS A 393 8.50 -7.10 -5.51
N VAL A 394 7.30 -7.38 -6.05
CA VAL A 394 7.05 -7.47 -7.47
C VAL A 394 6.04 -6.40 -7.87
N PHE A 395 6.31 -5.72 -8.98
CA PHE A 395 5.28 -4.90 -9.58
C PHE A 395 4.24 -5.80 -10.25
N LEU A 396 2.99 -5.69 -9.82
CA LEU A 396 1.84 -6.36 -10.46
C LEU A 396 0.78 -5.31 -10.80
N GLY A 397 0.25 -5.36 -12.02
CA GLY A 397 -0.90 -4.55 -12.40
C GLY A 397 -1.95 -5.44 -13.03
N GLY A 398 -3.21 -5.28 -12.66
CA GLY A 398 -4.25 -6.14 -13.21
C GLY A 398 -5.67 -5.81 -12.82
N ARG A 399 -6.54 -6.72 -13.25
CA ARG A 399 -8.00 -6.64 -13.17
C ARG A 399 -8.50 -7.66 -12.14
N LEU A 400 -9.39 -7.21 -11.25
CA LEU A 400 -9.95 -8.05 -10.20
C LEU A 400 -11.32 -8.57 -10.59
N TYR A 401 -11.43 -9.89 -10.65
CA TYR A 401 -12.67 -10.62 -10.89
C TYR A 401 -12.99 -11.51 -9.68
N PRO A 402 -14.28 -11.64 -9.27
CA PRO A 402 -14.71 -12.64 -8.28
C PRO A 402 -14.25 -14.05 -8.66
N ASP A 403 -14.39 -14.38 -9.94
CA ASP A 403 -13.79 -15.54 -10.58
C ASP A 403 -13.00 -15.06 -11.80
N TYR A 404 -11.69 -15.30 -11.84
CA TYR A 404 -10.83 -14.84 -12.94
C TYR A 404 -10.63 -15.88 -14.05
N ASP A 405 -11.16 -17.10 -13.88
CA ASP A 405 -11.17 -18.13 -14.94
C ASP A 405 -12.49 -18.13 -15.73
N ASP A 406 -13.57 -17.61 -15.15
CA ASP A 406 -14.82 -17.40 -15.87
C ASP A 406 -14.79 -16.11 -16.70
N ALA A 407 -14.79 -16.25 -18.02
CA ALA A 407 -14.86 -15.12 -18.95
C ALA A 407 -16.16 -14.29 -18.84
N ALA A 408 -17.21 -14.82 -18.21
CA ALA A 408 -18.45 -14.10 -17.93
C ALA A 408 -18.44 -13.37 -16.58
N SER A 409 -17.44 -13.62 -15.73
CA SER A 409 -17.29 -12.95 -14.45
C SER A 409 -17.05 -11.46 -14.67
N PRO A 410 -17.82 -10.57 -14.01
CA PRO A 410 -17.68 -9.15 -14.21
C PRO A 410 -16.40 -8.63 -13.58
N LEU A 411 -15.75 -7.70 -14.27
CA LEU A 411 -14.70 -6.88 -13.68
C LEU A 411 -15.25 -6.13 -12.48
N ALA A 412 -14.70 -6.38 -11.29
CA ALA A 412 -15.12 -5.79 -10.03
C ALA A 412 -14.29 -4.55 -9.66
N ALA A 413 -12.97 -4.60 -9.88
CA ALA A 413 -12.03 -3.55 -9.49
C ALA A 413 -10.69 -3.68 -10.25
N HIS A 414 -9.75 -2.78 -9.97
CA HIS A 414 -8.36 -2.88 -10.42
C HIS A 414 -7.41 -2.95 -9.21
N GLU A 415 -6.23 -3.53 -9.39
CA GLU A 415 -5.17 -3.48 -8.38
C GLU A 415 -3.80 -3.20 -8.98
N PHE A 416 -2.99 -2.47 -8.20
CA PHE A 416 -1.61 -2.17 -8.50
C PHE A 416 -0.71 -2.44 -7.29
N VAL A 417 0.23 -3.35 -7.45
CA VAL A 417 1.22 -3.77 -6.44
C VAL A 417 2.55 -3.12 -6.80
N ALA A 418 3.19 -2.44 -5.86
CA ALA A 418 4.51 -1.85 -6.07
C ALA A 418 5.62 -2.90 -5.86
N GLY A 419 6.71 -2.75 -6.60
CA GLY A 419 7.96 -3.45 -6.27
C GLY A 419 8.55 -2.97 -4.93
N SER A 420 9.63 -3.60 -4.50
CA SER A 420 10.32 -3.17 -3.28
C SER A 420 10.99 -1.81 -3.45
N LEU A 421 11.04 -1.01 -2.37
CA LEU A 421 11.75 0.27 -2.39
C LEU A 421 13.26 0.09 -2.37
N THR A 422 13.76 -0.91 -1.64
CA THR A 422 15.19 -1.24 -1.52
C THR A 422 15.48 -2.72 -1.18
N ALA A 423 14.46 -3.58 -1.06
CA ALA A 423 14.61 -4.87 -0.36
C ALA A 423 15.19 -6.02 -1.19
N ASP A 424 15.02 -6.03 -2.51
CA ASP A 424 15.54 -7.15 -3.31
C ASP A 424 17.06 -7.11 -3.46
N PRO A 425 17.70 -8.28 -3.64
CA PRO A 425 19.02 -8.33 -4.26
C PRO A 425 18.95 -7.87 -5.73
N PRO A 426 20.10 -7.58 -6.36
CA PRO A 426 20.12 -7.34 -7.80
C PRO A 426 19.66 -8.60 -8.58
N PRO A 427 19.25 -8.48 -9.87
CA PRO A 427 18.68 -9.58 -10.65
C PRO A 427 19.49 -10.88 -10.63
N GLU A 428 20.83 -10.79 -10.70
CA GLU A 428 21.72 -11.95 -10.60
C GLU A 428 21.65 -12.66 -9.24
N GLY A 429 21.36 -11.93 -8.16
CA GLY A 429 21.11 -12.49 -6.83
C GLY A 429 19.78 -13.21 -6.75
N VAL A 430 18.73 -12.68 -7.40
CA VAL A 430 17.43 -13.36 -7.53
C VAL A 430 17.62 -14.69 -8.26
N VAL A 431 18.24 -14.68 -9.44
CA VAL A 431 18.46 -15.91 -10.23
C VAL A 431 19.37 -16.90 -9.52
N LYS A 432 20.37 -16.44 -8.77
CA LYS A 432 21.19 -17.30 -7.92
C LYS A 432 20.36 -18.00 -6.84
N SER A 433 19.45 -17.28 -6.20
CA SER A 433 18.51 -17.85 -5.21
C SER A 433 17.63 -18.92 -5.84
N LEU A 434 17.07 -18.62 -7.03
CA LEU A 434 16.13 -19.50 -7.73
C LEU A 434 16.78 -20.74 -8.36
N LEU A 435 17.92 -20.57 -9.04
CA LEU A 435 18.52 -21.60 -9.89
C LEU A 435 19.84 -22.15 -9.33
N GLY A 436 20.32 -21.65 -8.19
CA GLY A 436 21.60 -22.02 -7.58
C GLY A 436 22.81 -21.70 -8.46
N SER A 437 22.63 -20.89 -9.50
CA SER A 437 23.60 -20.67 -10.58
C SER A 437 24.04 -19.22 -10.62
N ASP A 438 25.35 -18.99 -10.62
CA ASP A 438 25.91 -17.66 -10.86
C ASP A 438 25.78 -17.32 -12.35
N VAL A 439 25.12 -16.20 -12.65
CA VAL A 439 24.92 -15.67 -14.00
C VAL A 439 25.28 -14.19 -14.03
N SER A 440 25.54 -13.63 -15.22
CA SER A 440 25.67 -12.18 -15.35
C SER A 440 24.32 -11.48 -15.13
N ARG A 441 24.33 -10.20 -14.75
CA ARG A 441 23.10 -9.38 -14.60
C ARG A 441 22.24 -9.39 -15.87
N ALA A 442 22.87 -9.36 -17.05
CA ALA A 442 22.17 -9.40 -18.33
C ALA A 442 21.46 -10.74 -18.55
N GLU A 443 22.15 -11.86 -18.32
CA GLU A 443 21.55 -13.21 -18.40
C GLU A 443 20.46 -13.40 -17.36
N ALA A 444 20.66 -12.89 -16.13
CA ALA A 444 19.65 -12.93 -15.08
C ALA A 444 18.38 -12.18 -15.49
N THR A 445 18.56 -10.98 -16.03
CA THR A 445 17.45 -10.16 -16.55
C THR A 445 16.69 -10.91 -17.64
N ASP A 446 17.37 -11.50 -18.63
CA ASP A 446 16.73 -12.27 -19.70
C ASP A 446 15.92 -13.48 -19.17
N ILE A 447 16.44 -14.16 -18.15
CA ILE A 447 15.74 -15.27 -17.48
C ILE A 447 14.47 -14.74 -16.79
N LEU A 448 14.59 -13.69 -15.99
CA LEU A 448 13.46 -13.11 -15.25
C LEU A 448 12.38 -12.55 -16.17
N ARG A 449 12.75 -11.89 -17.28
CA ARG A 449 11.80 -11.45 -18.32
C ARG A 449 11.05 -12.62 -18.96
N THR A 450 11.69 -13.78 -19.08
CA THR A 450 11.02 -15.00 -19.57
C THR A 450 10.01 -15.52 -18.54
N VAL A 451 10.31 -15.43 -17.25
CA VAL A 451 9.40 -15.80 -16.16
C VAL A 451 8.19 -14.86 -16.13
N GLU A 452 8.39 -13.55 -16.28
CA GLU A 452 7.29 -12.57 -16.37
C GLU A 452 6.33 -12.90 -17.52
N ALA A 453 6.86 -13.18 -18.71
CA ALA A 453 6.05 -13.52 -19.87
C ALA A 453 5.24 -14.83 -19.66
N ALA A 454 5.83 -15.82 -18.99
CA ALA A 454 5.13 -17.04 -18.62
C ALA A 454 4.04 -16.77 -17.56
N GLY A 455 4.33 -15.94 -16.56
CA GLY A 455 3.37 -15.54 -15.53
C GLY A 455 2.15 -14.83 -16.12
N LEU A 456 2.33 -13.93 -17.09
CA LEU A 456 1.25 -13.29 -17.83
C LEU A 456 0.47 -14.27 -18.72
N ASP A 457 1.13 -15.31 -19.24
CA ASP A 457 0.43 -16.34 -20.01
C ASP A 457 -0.47 -17.20 -19.11
N ILE A 458 -0.05 -17.48 -17.89
CA ILE A 458 -0.82 -18.28 -16.90
C ILE A 458 -1.95 -17.45 -16.27
N ASN A 459 -1.71 -16.17 -16.00
CA ASN A 459 -2.62 -15.31 -15.24
C ASN A 459 -3.21 -14.23 -16.14
N LYS A 460 -4.28 -14.56 -16.87
CA LYS A 460 -4.90 -13.68 -17.87
C LYS A 460 -5.54 -12.40 -17.31
N HIS A 461 -5.76 -12.35 -16.00
CA HIS A 461 -6.23 -11.19 -15.26
C HIS A 461 -5.10 -10.20 -14.90
N LEU A 462 -3.83 -10.59 -15.02
CA LEU A 462 -2.68 -9.71 -14.88
C LEU A 462 -2.37 -9.02 -16.22
N ASP A 463 -2.19 -7.71 -16.16
CA ASP A 463 -1.81 -6.86 -17.28
C ASP A 463 -0.32 -6.48 -17.25
N TYR A 464 0.32 -6.61 -16.09
CA TYR A 464 1.75 -6.32 -15.90
C TYR A 464 2.35 -7.18 -14.77
N ILE A 465 3.57 -7.67 -15.02
CA ILE A 465 4.45 -8.29 -14.03
C ILE A 465 5.84 -7.73 -14.26
N ASN A 466 6.49 -7.26 -13.20
CA ASN A 466 7.90 -6.93 -13.23
C ASN A 466 8.59 -7.36 -11.94
N ILE A 467 9.48 -8.35 -12.08
CA ILE A 467 10.25 -9.00 -11.02
C ILE A 467 11.74 -8.60 -11.07
N VAL A 468 12.09 -7.65 -11.95
CA VAL A 468 13.48 -7.26 -12.24
C VAL A 468 13.84 -5.95 -11.55
N GLU A 469 12.96 -4.96 -11.65
CA GLU A 469 13.24 -3.62 -11.13
C GLU A 469 12.54 -3.34 -9.80
N GLN A 470 13.19 -2.50 -9.00
CA GLN A 470 12.67 -1.94 -7.75
C GLN A 470 12.04 -0.57 -7.99
N GLY A 471 11.24 -0.08 -7.05
CA GLY A 471 10.70 1.26 -7.08
C GLY A 471 9.37 1.43 -6.36
N TYR A 472 8.49 2.26 -6.91
CA TYR A 472 7.23 2.64 -6.28
C TYR A 472 6.13 2.88 -7.31
N GLY A 473 4.88 2.93 -6.85
CA GLY A 473 3.75 3.37 -7.67
C GLY A 473 3.47 4.86 -7.48
N LEU A 474 3.09 5.54 -8.55
CA LEU A 474 2.65 6.94 -8.53
C LEU A 474 1.23 7.02 -9.10
N VAL A 475 0.34 7.67 -8.39
CA VAL A 475 -1.09 7.73 -8.70
C VAL A 475 -1.52 9.17 -8.82
N ASP A 476 -2.10 9.50 -9.97
CA ASP A 476 -2.77 10.76 -10.26
C ASP A 476 -4.28 10.47 -10.38
N VAL A 477 -5.08 11.10 -9.50
CA VAL A 477 -6.54 10.88 -9.42
C VAL A 477 -7.24 12.17 -9.82
N THR A 478 -8.20 12.08 -10.73
CA THR A 478 -9.06 13.18 -11.19
C THR A 478 -10.53 12.74 -11.13
N PRO A 479 -11.50 13.66 -11.26
CA PRO A 479 -12.92 13.28 -11.24
C PRO A 479 -13.34 12.26 -12.30
N ASP A 480 -12.55 12.09 -13.37
CA ASP A 480 -12.89 11.25 -14.52
C ASP A 480 -11.93 10.08 -14.72
N GLU A 481 -10.75 10.11 -14.11
CA GLU A 481 -9.69 9.11 -14.34
C GLU A 481 -8.77 8.92 -13.14
N VAL A 482 -8.37 7.66 -12.90
CA VAL A 482 -7.19 7.28 -12.13
C VAL A 482 -6.07 6.86 -13.10
N HIS A 483 -4.92 7.53 -13.01
CA HIS A 483 -3.70 7.20 -13.77
C HIS A 483 -2.64 6.68 -12.82
N VAL A 484 -2.24 5.42 -13.01
CA VAL A 484 -1.18 4.75 -12.24
C VAL A 484 0.06 4.61 -13.09
N GLN A 485 1.22 4.88 -12.49
CA GLN A 485 2.53 4.73 -13.10
C GLN A 485 3.43 3.90 -12.17
N PHE A 486 4.07 2.86 -12.70
CA PHE A 486 5.14 2.18 -11.99
C PHE A 486 6.47 2.84 -12.29
N ARG A 487 7.05 3.41 -11.24
CA ARG A 487 8.27 4.20 -11.25
C ARG A 487 9.40 3.29 -10.82
N VAL A 488 10.19 2.82 -11.79
CA VAL A 488 11.31 1.92 -11.55
C VAL A 488 12.61 2.70 -11.37
N ILE A 489 13.48 2.21 -10.50
CA ILE A 489 14.76 2.82 -10.15
C ILE A 489 15.80 1.74 -9.85
N ASP A 490 17.01 1.89 -10.39
CA ASP A 490 18.15 1.04 -9.99
C ASP A 490 18.69 1.51 -8.64
N THR A 491 18.23 0.88 -7.56
CA THR A 491 18.55 1.28 -6.19
C THR A 491 20.00 1.07 -5.79
N PHE A 492 20.73 0.26 -6.55
CA PHE A 492 22.15 0.01 -6.37
C PHE A 492 23.05 1.10 -6.94
N ALA A 493 22.46 2.08 -7.65
CA ALA A 493 23.17 3.23 -8.21
C ALA A 493 22.71 4.52 -7.52
N GLU A 494 23.58 5.13 -6.70
CA GLU A 494 23.25 6.33 -5.89
C GLU A 494 22.73 7.54 -6.69
N GLY A 495 23.09 7.64 -7.99
CA GLY A 495 22.64 8.70 -8.88
C GLY A 495 21.47 8.33 -9.79
N SER A 496 20.82 7.19 -9.54
CA SER A 496 19.71 6.69 -10.34
C SER A 496 18.50 7.61 -10.25
N VAL A 497 17.76 7.71 -11.36
CA VAL A 497 16.54 8.52 -11.46
C VAL A 497 15.39 7.59 -11.81
N ALA A 498 14.25 7.78 -11.15
CA ALA A 498 13.07 6.99 -11.43
C ALA A 498 12.55 7.22 -12.86
N THR A 499 12.15 6.15 -13.53
CA THR A 499 11.55 6.18 -14.87
C THR A 499 10.22 5.42 -14.86
N THR A 500 9.27 5.77 -15.74
CA THR A 500 8.02 5.02 -15.86
C THR A 500 8.29 3.76 -16.69
N ALA A 501 8.20 2.59 -16.07
CA ALA A 501 8.28 1.32 -16.78
C ALA A 501 6.93 0.89 -17.37
N TRP A 502 5.85 1.27 -16.71
CA TRP A 502 4.49 0.93 -17.10
C TRP A 502 3.49 1.95 -16.56
N GLU A 503 2.39 2.12 -17.28
CA GLU A 503 1.29 2.98 -16.85
C GLU A 503 -0.07 2.39 -17.22
N TYR A 504 -1.09 2.74 -16.45
CA TYR A 504 -2.47 2.30 -16.64
C TYR A 504 -3.45 3.42 -16.32
N ARG A 505 -4.51 3.55 -17.10
CA ARG A 505 -5.56 4.56 -16.92
C ARG A 505 -6.90 3.89 -16.76
N ILE A 506 -7.63 4.26 -15.71
CA ILE A 506 -8.97 3.76 -15.41
C ILE A 506 -9.92 4.94 -15.59
N ALA A 507 -10.83 4.85 -16.55
CA ALA A 507 -11.91 5.82 -16.69
C ALA A 507 -12.99 5.54 -15.63
N ARG A 508 -13.60 6.60 -15.10
CA ARG A 508 -14.70 6.52 -14.14
C ARG A 508 -15.92 5.80 -14.71
N GLY A 509 -16.67 5.09 -13.87
CA GLY A 509 -17.88 4.37 -14.21
C GLY A 509 -17.62 3.09 -15.02
N THR A 510 -16.40 2.56 -15.00
CA THR A 510 -16.04 1.34 -15.73
C THR A 510 -16.09 0.07 -14.87
N THR A 511 -16.16 0.22 -13.55
CA THR A 511 -16.26 -0.88 -12.60
C THR A 511 -17.33 -0.62 -11.54
N PRO A 512 -18.14 -1.63 -11.15
CA PRO A 512 -18.17 -2.98 -11.69
C PRO A 512 -18.81 -3.02 -13.09
N SER A 513 -18.25 -3.83 -13.99
CA SER A 513 -18.72 -3.91 -15.40
C SER A 513 -20.14 -4.47 -15.58
N ALA A 514 -20.71 -5.13 -14.55
CA ALA A 514 -22.09 -5.62 -14.56
C ALA A 514 -23.12 -4.53 -14.23
N CYS A 515 -22.70 -3.41 -13.65
CA CYS A 515 -23.59 -2.36 -13.18
C CYS A 515 -23.81 -1.29 -14.25
N PRO A 516 -25.00 -0.67 -14.32
CA PRO A 516 -25.24 0.46 -15.23
C PRO A 516 -24.28 1.59 -14.89
N ALA A 517 -23.66 2.21 -15.89
CA ALA A 517 -22.82 3.38 -15.66
C ALA A 517 -23.64 4.49 -14.96
N ALA A 518 -23.14 4.99 -13.82
CA ALA A 518 -23.72 6.12 -13.11
C ALA A 518 -24.01 7.29 -14.07
N GLY A 519 -25.29 7.62 -14.23
CA GLY A 519 -25.75 8.72 -15.09
C GLY A 519 -26.57 8.31 -16.32
N SER A 520 -26.72 7.02 -16.59
CA SER A 520 -27.75 6.54 -17.54
C SER A 520 -29.12 6.48 -16.86
N GLY A 521 -29.75 7.65 -16.68
CA GLY A 521 -31.20 7.68 -16.48
C GLY A 521 -31.89 6.94 -17.64
N PRO A 522 -33.11 6.39 -17.45
CA PRO A 522 -33.77 5.66 -18.52
C PRO A 522 -33.92 6.60 -19.71
N ASP A 523 -33.24 6.26 -20.81
CA ASP A 523 -33.52 6.85 -22.12
C ASP A 523 -35.03 6.75 -22.30
N THR A 524 -35.70 7.90 -22.34
CA THR A 524 -37.07 7.99 -22.79
C THR A 524 -37.08 7.39 -24.18
N ALA A 525 -37.63 6.18 -24.29
CA ALA A 525 -37.81 5.48 -25.55
C ALA A 525 -38.48 6.43 -26.55
N ASP A 526 -37.71 6.85 -27.55
CA ASP A 526 -38.27 7.36 -28.80
C ASP A 526 -38.92 6.16 -29.50
N PRO A 527 -40.25 6.12 -29.69
CA PRO A 527 -40.86 5.09 -30.48
C PRO A 527 -40.88 5.61 -31.91
N GLU A 528 -39.93 5.23 -32.76
CA GLU A 528 -40.20 5.13 -34.19
C GLU A 528 -39.08 4.43 -34.96
N GLY A 529 -39.44 3.36 -35.69
CA GLY A 529 -38.54 2.71 -36.62
C GLY A 529 -38.87 1.24 -36.89
N MET A 530 -40.06 0.93 -37.43
CA MET A 530 -40.23 -0.28 -38.23
C MET A 530 -40.66 0.07 -39.67
N PRO A 531 -40.25 -0.74 -40.66
CA PRO A 531 -39.88 -0.24 -41.98
C PRO A 531 -41.02 -0.20 -43.01
N ASP A 532 -40.85 0.67 -43.99
CA ASP A 532 -41.67 0.87 -45.17
C ASP A 532 -41.90 -0.39 -46.03
N SER A 533 -43.13 -0.55 -46.54
CA SER A 533 -43.50 -0.66 -47.99
C SER A 533 -44.89 -1.35 -48.17
N PRO A 534 -45.58 -1.29 -49.33
CA PRO A 534 -46.61 -0.29 -49.63
C PRO A 534 -47.96 -0.90 -50.09
N SER A 535 -49.06 -0.12 -50.14
CA SER A 535 -50.06 -0.07 -51.24
C SER A 535 -51.45 0.48 -50.86
N SER A 536 -51.99 1.28 -51.80
CA SER A 536 -53.41 1.56 -52.11
C SER A 536 -54.34 2.28 -51.11
N MET A 537 -54.63 3.55 -51.44
CA MET A 537 -55.94 4.26 -51.57
C MET A 537 -57.25 3.62 -51.03
N PRO A 538 -58.35 4.40 -50.82
CA PRO A 538 -58.47 5.77 -50.29
C PRO A 538 -59.68 5.99 -49.33
N GLN A 539 -59.69 7.16 -48.66
CA GLN A 539 -60.84 7.97 -48.20
C GLN A 539 -62.09 7.32 -47.54
N SER A 540 -62.44 7.81 -46.34
CA SER A 540 -63.77 8.41 -46.10
C SER A 540 -63.87 9.23 -44.81
N ASN A 541 -64.75 10.22 -44.87
CA ASN A 541 -65.08 11.28 -43.92
C ASN A 541 -65.84 10.83 -42.66
N GLY A 542 -65.83 11.68 -41.64
CA GLY A 542 -66.91 11.85 -40.63
C GLY A 542 -66.33 12.16 -39.25
N ASN A 543 -66.20 13.41 -38.79
CA ASN A 543 -67.21 14.37 -38.31
C ASN A 543 -67.99 13.94 -37.05
N GLY A 544 -68.03 14.82 -36.04
CA GLY A 544 -68.87 14.79 -34.83
C GLY A 544 -68.05 14.64 -33.54
N ASN A 545 -67.67 15.69 -32.80
CA ASN A 545 -68.49 16.63 -31.99
C ASN A 545 -69.40 15.94 -30.98
N GLY A 546 -69.20 16.16 -29.67
CA GLY A 546 -70.06 15.59 -28.64
C GLY A 546 -69.61 15.75 -27.19
N ASN A 547 -69.78 16.97 -26.69
CA ASN A 547 -69.84 17.44 -25.29
C ASN A 547 -70.55 16.47 -24.31
N GLY A 548 -70.13 16.42 -23.02
CA GLY A 548 -70.79 15.55 -22.04
C GLY A 548 -70.30 15.67 -20.59
N ASN A 549 -70.71 16.76 -19.94
CA ASN A 549 -70.66 17.13 -18.52
C ASN A 549 -70.96 16.01 -17.48
N GLY A 550 -70.37 16.07 -16.28
CA GLY A 550 -70.61 15.11 -15.18
C GLY A 550 -70.02 15.48 -13.82
N ASN A 551 -70.69 16.42 -13.15
CA ASN A 551 -70.52 16.98 -11.80
C ASN A 551 -70.32 15.97 -10.63
N GLY A 552 -69.64 16.35 -9.54
CA GLY A 552 -69.54 15.47 -8.35
C GLY A 552 -68.67 15.86 -7.13
N ASN A 553 -68.71 17.12 -6.68
CA ASN A 553 -68.70 17.60 -5.27
C ASN A 553 -67.93 16.88 -4.13
N GLY A 554 -67.16 17.64 -3.33
CA GLY A 554 -67.05 17.40 -1.87
C GLY A 554 -65.74 17.79 -1.15
N ASN A 555 -65.70 19.03 -0.62
CA ASN A 555 -65.03 19.55 0.61
C ASN A 555 -63.60 19.08 0.97
N GLY A 556 -62.60 19.97 1.13
CA GLY A 556 -62.52 21.08 2.12
C GLY A 556 -61.55 20.64 3.22
N ASN A 557 -60.40 21.25 3.51
CA ASN A 557 -60.11 22.60 4.00
C ASN A 557 -58.57 22.78 3.90
N GLY A 558 -58.01 23.90 3.42
CA GLY A 558 -57.52 25.01 4.26
C GLY A 558 -56.24 24.63 5.02
N ASN A 559 -55.06 25.21 4.81
CA ASN A 559 -54.75 26.63 4.75
C ASN A 559 -53.35 26.82 4.13
N GLY A 560 -53.22 27.76 3.20
CA GLY A 560 -51.92 28.22 2.70
C GLY A 560 -51.37 29.40 3.51
N THR A 561 -50.08 29.70 3.29
CA THR A 561 -49.58 31.06 3.10
C THR A 561 -48.20 30.99 2.43
N ALA A 562 -48.12 31.49 1.19
CA ALA A 562 -46.93 32.09 0.60
C ALA A 562 -46.54 33.33 1.43
N THR A 563 -45.33 33.90 1.44
CA THR A 563 -44.48 34.49 0.38
C THR A 563 -43.30 35.09 1.21
N ALA A 564 -42.04 35.20 0.79
CA ALA A 564 -41.54 36.14 -0.20
C ALA A 564 -40.00 36.07 -0.25
N THR A 565 -39.49 36.33 -1.45
CA THR A 565 -38.11 36.55 -1.86
C THR A 565 -37.51 37.83 -1.24
N ALA A 566 -36.24 37.80 -0.83
CA ALA A 566 -35.38 39.00 -0.82
C ALA A 566 -33.88 38.62 -0.84
N THR A 567 -33.22 39.07 -1.89
CA THR A 567 -31.78 39.11 -2.13
C THR A 567 -31.08 40.03 -1.12
N ALA A 568 -29.93 39.61 -0.57
CA ALA A 568 -28.97 40.53 0.03
C ALA A 568 -27.55 39.97 -0.09
N THR A 569 -26.77 40.61 -0.96
CA THR A 569 -25.31 40.54 -1.04
C THR A 569 -24.71 41.10 0.25
N ALA A 570 -23.82 40.36 0.91
CA ALA A 570 -22.98 40.90 1.98
C ALA A 570 -21.57 40.32 1.87
N THR A 571 -20.69 41.13 1.28
CA THR A 571 -19.24 41.05 1.38
C THR A 571 -18.85 41.23 2.85
N ALA A 572 -18.18 40.25 3.45
CA ALA A 572 -17.56 40.40 4.76
C ALA A 572 -16.15 39.81 4.74
N THR A 573 -15.19 40.68 4.41
CA THR A 573 -13.79 40.52 4.76
C THR A 573 -13.66 40.65 6.27
N ALA A 574 -13.29 39.57 6.96
CA ALA A 574 -12.90 39.62 8.36
C ALA A 574 -11.70 38.69 8.58
N THR A 575 -10.50 39.27 8.43
CA THR A 575 -9.25 38.69 8.88
C THR A 575 -9.23 38.78 10.41
N ALA A 576 -9.56 37.69 11.09
CA ALA A 576 -9.35 37.53 12.52
C ALA A 576 -8.45 36.31 12.74
N THR A 577 -7.14 36.54 12.80
CA THR A 577 -6.15 35.54 13.19
C THR A 577 -6.29 35.28 14.69
N ALA A 578 -7.26 34.46 15.07
CA ALA A 578 -7.36 33.93 16.43
C ALA A 578 -6.43 32.73 16.55
N THR A 579 -5.31 32.89 17.25
CA THR A 579 -4.44 31.77 17.64
C THR A 579 -5.19 30.92 18.66
N ALA A 580 -5.71 29.76 18.24
CA ALA A 580 -6.34 28.81 19.14
C ALA A 580 -5.26 27.99 19.85
N THR A 581 -5.22 28.06 21.19
CA THR A 581 -4.53 27.06 22.01
C THR A 581 -5.44 25.86 22.14
N LEU A 582 -5.18 24.81 21.34
CA LEU A 582 -6.00 23.60 21.34
C LEU A 582 -5.46 22.59 22.37
N PRO A 583 -6.30 21.94 23.18
CA PRO A 583 -5.89 20.77 23.93
C PRO A 583 -5.59 19.63 22.95
N ALA A 584 -4.30 19.32 22.77
CA ALA A 584 -3.89 18.23 21.88
C ALA A 584 -4.38 16.88 22.44
N ALA A 585 -4.99 16.06 21.59
CA ALA A 585 -5.09 14.63 21.83
C ALA A 585 -3.66 14.06 21.72
N VAL A 586 -3.00 13.89 22.87
CA VAL A 586 -1.69 13.26 22.99
C VAL A 586 -1.91 11.78 23.23
N TYR A 587 -1.39 10.92 22.35
CA TYR A 587 -1.35 9.50 22.64
C TYR A 587 -0.49 9.25 23.89
N ARG A 588 -1.08 8.65 24.92
CA ARG A 588 -0.37 8.13 26.09
C ARG A 588 -0.49 6.61 26.05
N PRO A 589 0.60 5.87 25.80
CA PRO A 589 0.53 4.42 25.79
C PRO A 589 0.11 3.89 27.17
N PRO A 590 -0.65 2.78 27.23
CA PRO A 590 -1.02 2.14 28.48
C PRO A 590 0.23 1.71 29.25
N GLN A 591 0.25 1.99 30.55
CA GLN A 591 1.32 1.52 31.45
C GLN A 591 1.22 -0.01 31.58
N PRO A 592 2.35 -0.76 31.58
CA PRO A 592 2.29 -2.18 31.86
C PRO A 592 1.69 -2.39 33.26
N GLY A 593 0.58 -3.14 33.32
CA GLY A 593 -0.03 -3.53 34.57
C GLY A 593 1.00 -4.20 35.46
N ALA A 594 1.08 -3.77 36.72
CA ALA A 594 1.98 -4.38 37.70
C ALA A 594 1.74 -5.90 37.72
N PRO A 595 2.81 -6.73 37.72
CA PRO A 595 2.64 -8.17 37.81
C PRO A 595 1.87 -8.51 39.10
N PRO A 596 0.94 -9.47 39.07
CA PRO A 596 0.20 -9.86 40.27
C PRO A 596 1.19 -10.28 41.36
N ALA A 597 1.05 -9.68 42.54
CA ALA A 597 1.90 -9.94 43.68
C ALA A 597 1.96 -11.44 43.99
N ARG A 598 3.17 -12.02 43.96
CA ARG A 598 3.39 -13.42 44.38
C ARG A 598 2.92 -13.58 45.83
N PRO A 599 2.10 -14.61 46.14
CA PRO A 599 1.79 -14.91 47.53
C PRO A 599 3.04 -15.49 48.24
N SER A 600 3.35 -14.92 49.40
CA SER A 600 4.44 -15.34 50.31
C SER A 600 4.30 -16.81 50.75
N PRO A 601 5.41 -17.58 50.87
CA PRO A 601 5.33 -18.99 51.26
C PRO A 601 5.27 -19.16 52.79
N GLY A 602 4.10 -19.58 53.28
CA GLY A 602 3.90 -20.08 54.64
C GLY A 602 4.19 -21.58 54.76
N ARG A 603 5.15 -21.93 55.62
CA ARG A 603 5.69 -23.27 55.93
C ARG A 603 4.66 -24.24 56.56
N THR A 604 4.70 -25.53 56.22
CA THR A 604 5.36 -26.61 57.02
C THR A 604 5.10 -28.02 56.45
N ALA A 605 6.16 -28.85 56.41
CA ALA A 605 6.25 -30.23 55.89
C ALA A 605 5.95 -31.29 56.99
N PRO A 606 6.06 -32.63 56.70
CA PRO A 606 7.37 -33.31 56.75
C PRO A 606 7.56 -34.43 55.68
N ARG A 607 8.68 -34.42 54.92
CA ARG A 607 9.96 -35.17 55.07
C ARG A 607 9.95 -36.70 54.87
N ARG A 608 10.78 -37.18 53.93
CA ARG A 608 11.83 -38.24 54.01
C ARG A 608 12.71 -38.16 52.74
N ARG A 609 13.96 -37.65 52.81
CA ARG A 609 15.31 -38.31 52.85
C ARG A 609 15.57 -39.32 51.70
N CYS A 610 16.71 -39.43 50.99
CA CYS A 610 18.00 -38.73 50.83
C CYS A 610 18.71 -39.33 49.56
N LEU A 611 19.45 -38.49 48.79
CA LEU A 611 20.72 -38.61 47.99
C LEU A 611 21.48 -39.97 47.82
N PRO A 612 22.54 -40.12 46.96
CA PRO A 612 23.04 -39.35 45.78
C PRO A 612 23.63 -40.17 44.56
N ALA A 613 23.97 -39.42 43.49
CA ALA A 613 24.95 -39.51 42.36
C ALA A 613 25.87 -40.75 42.00
N LEU A 614 25.90 -41.03 40.67
CA LEU A 614 27.00 -41.46 39.72
C LEU A 614 27.70 -42.85 39.85
N PRO A 615 28.44 -43.42 38.85
CA PRO A 615 28.34 -43.46 37.35
C PRO A 615 28.68 -44.86 36.70
N ALA A 616 28.71 -44.92 35.34
CA ALA A 616 29.56 -45.74 34.43
C ALA A 616 29.15 -47.15 33.89
N GLU A 617 29.21 -47.24 32.54
CA GLU A 617 29.65 -48.33 31.62
C GLU A 617 29.01 -49.75 31.58
N ALA A 618 28.51 -50.19 30.41
CA ALA A 618 29.24 -51.04 29.43
C ALA A 618 28.35 -51.89 28.46
N ARG A 619 28.56 -51.67 27.15
CA ARG A 619 28.69 -52.61 26.00
C ARG A 619 27.59 -53.63 25.63
N SER A 620 27.17 -53.58 24.36
CA SER A 620 27.50 -54.63 23.37
C SER A 620 27.29 -54.14 21.92
N ALA A 621 28.08 -54.67 21.00
CA ALA A 621 28.29 -54.25 19.61
C ALA A 621 27.81 -55.32 18.60
N LYS A 622 27.47 -54.92 17.36
CA LYS A 622 28.13 -55.40 16.09
C LYS A 622 27.38 -55.00 14.79
N GLN A 623 28.09 -54.17 14.01
CA GLN A 623 28.43 -54.25 12.57
C GLN A 623 27.44 -53.97 11.39
N PRO A 624 27.98 -53.51 10.22
CA PRO A 624 27.27 -52.61 9.28
C PRO A 624 27.33 -52.95 7.76
N LEU A 625 26.74 -52.05 6.93
CA LEU A 625 26.93 -51.75 5.48
C LEU A 625 26.18 -52.61 4.42
N PRO A 626 25.83 -52.08 3.20
CA PRO A 626 26.65 -51.16 2.37
C PRO A 626 25.98 -49.99 1.59
N ARG A 627 26.85 -49.11 1.07
CA ARG A 627 26.62 -47.99 0.13
C ARG A 627 26.40 -48.47 -1.33
N PRO A 628 25.70 -47.71 -2.19
CA PRO A 628 25.73 -47.92 -3.64
C PRO A 628 26.77 -47.04 -4.36
N THR A 629 27.36 -47.60 -5.43
CA THR A 629 28.31 -47.01 -6.39
C THR A 629 27.59 -46.34 -7.59
N PRO A 630 28.23 -45.40 -8.31
CA PRO A 630 27.63 -44.68 -9.44
C PRO A 630 27.84 -45.40 -10.78
N PRO A 631 27.02 -45.14 -11.82
CA PRO A 631 27.23 -45.71 -13.15
C PRO A 631 28.15 -44.84 -14.02
N SER A 632 29.00 -45.52 -14.78
CA SER A 632 29.86 -45.02 -15.84
C SER A 632 29.08 -44.59 -17.09
N ALA A 633 29.39 -43.43 -17.67
CA ALA A 633 28.91 -43.04 -19.00
C ALA A 633 30.06 -42.92 -20.01
N ARG A 634 29.97 -43.69 -21.09
CA ARG A 634 30.80 -43.64 -22.29
C ARG A 634 30.41 -42.43 -23.14
N ALA A 635 31.42 -41.74 -23.66
CA ALA A 635 31.30 -40.74 -24.70
C ALA A 635 30.75 -41.34 -26.02
N ARG A 636 29.68 -40.74 -26.56
CA ARG A 636 29.34 -40.74 -27.98
C ARG A 636 28.74 -39.38 -28.33
N GLY A 637 29.36 -38.68 -29.25
CA GLY A 637 28.89 -37.38 -29.74
C GLY A 637 27.66 -37.50 -30.65
N CYS A 638 26.83 -36.47 -30.66
CA CYS A 638 26.02 -36.07 -31.81
C CYS A 638 25.58 -34.61 -31.71
N ARG A 639 25.29 -34.07 -32.90
CA ARG A 639 25.19 -32.66 -33.28
C ARG A 639 24.03 -31.91 -32.62
N VAL A 640 24.26 -30.62 -32.40
CA VAL A 640 23.25 -29.61 -32.08
C VAL A 640 22.31 -29.43 -33.28
N GLY A 641 21.04 -29.77 -33.09
CA GLY A 641 19.92 -29.34 -33.93
C GLY A 641 19.11 -28.31 -33.18
N ARG A 642 19.04 -27.07 -33.71
CA ARG A 642 18.16 -26.01 -33.21
C ARG A 642 16.71 -26.33 -33.56
N GLY A 643 15.81 -26.28 -32.58
CA GLY A 643 14.37 -26.17 -32.82
C GLY A 643 13.51 -26.85 -31.74
N ARG A 644 12.69 -26.03 -31.06
CA ARG A 644 11.56 -26.40 -30.17
C ARG A 644 11.91 -27.05 -28.82
N VAL A 645 12.44 -26.28 -27.87
CA VAL A 645 12.50 -26.67 -26.43
C VAL A 645 12.26 -25.47 -25.49
N ALA A 646 11.45 -24.48 -25.88
CA ALA A 646 11.20 -23.31 -25.02
C ALA A 646 10.07 -23.56 -24.00
N GLY A 647 8.98 -24.24 -24.39
CA GLY A 647 7.82 -24.42 -23.49
C GLY A 647 8.01 -25.44 -22.36
N ALA A 648 8.80 -26.50 -22.57
CA ALA A 648 8.96 -27.56 -21.56
C ALA A 648 9.93 -27.19 -20.41
N ASN A 649 10.82 -26.21 -20.62
CA ASN A 649 11.73 -25.74 -19.57
C ASN A 649 11.09 -24.70 -18.66
N ALA A 650 10.16 -23.88 -19.16
CA ALA A 650 9.44 -22.90 -18.33
C ALA A 650 8.56 -23.58 -17.27
N VAL A 651 7.83 -24.64 -17.65
CA VAL A 651 7.02 -25.45 -16.72
C VAL A 651 7.87 -26.17 -15.67
N ARG A 652 9.10 -26.57 -16.03
CA ARG A 652 10.01 -27.23 -15.11
C ARG A 652 10.65 -26.26 -14.12
N ILE A 653 10.92 -25.03 -14.56
CA ILE A 653 11.36 -23.94 -13.68
C ILE A 653 10.23 -23.56 -12.72
N ALA A 654 8.97 -23.47 -13.17
CA ALA A 654 7.81 -23.23 -12.32
C ALA A 654 7.59 -24.32 -11.25
N ALA A 655 7.82 -25.59 -11.58
CA ALA A 655 7.73 -26.70 -10.63
C ALA A 655 8.86 -26.69 -9.58
N ASP A 656 10.08 -26.26 -9.94
CA ASP A 656 11.18 -26.10 -8.98
C ASP A 656 10.98 -24.86 -8.06
N LEU A 657 10.20 -23.85 -8.48
CA LEU A 657 9.84 -22.68 -7.66
C LEU A 657 8.95 -23.02 -6.45
N GLY A 658 8.15 -24.09 -6.50
CA GLY A 658 7.28 -24.52 -5.40
C GLY A 658 8.01 -25.22 -4.24
N GLY A 659 9.26 -25.64 -4.44
CA GLY A 659 10.02 -26.44 -3.45
C GLY A 659 10.98 -25.67 -2.55
N HIS A 660 11.22 -24.39 -2.82
CA HIS A 660 12.21 -23.59 -2.11
C HIS A 660 11.56 -22.64 -1.10
N ARG A 661 11.84 -22.87 0.18
CA ARG A 661 11.53 -21.90 1.25
C ARG A 661 12.28 -20.61 0.96
N TRP A 662 11.54 -19.54 0.67
CA TRP A 662 12.04 -18.18 0.75
C TRP A 662 12.47 -17.94 2.20
N ARG A 663 13.77 -17.85 2.45
CA ARG A 663 14.28 -17.16 3.63
C ARG A 663 14.45 -15.71 3.19
N ILE A 664 13.40 -14.92 3.40
CA ILE A 664 13.49 -13.45 3.35
C ILE A 664 14.29 -12.99 4.57
#